data_AF-A0A7J7NDI0-F1
#
_entry.id   AF-A0A7J7NDI0-F1
#
_cell.length_a   1.000
_cell.length_b   1.000
_cell.length_c   1.000
_cell.angle_alpha   90.00
_cell.angle_beta   90.00
_cell.angle_gamma   90.00
#
_symmetry.space_group_name_H-M   'P 1'
#
loop_
_entity.id
_entity.type
_entity.pdbx_description
1 polymer ?
#
loop_
_entity_poly.entity_id
_entity_poly.type
_entity_poly.pdbx_seq_one_letter_code
_entity_poly.pdbx_strand_id
1 'polypeptide(L)'
;MHAIRHEAFTHIEGHKEFVQIEQNDLFPYLLVNIGSGVSMIKVEGEGKFQRVSGTNVGGGTYWGLGKLLTKCKSFDELLELSQRGDNKVIDMLVGDIYGGMDYNKIGLSASTIASSFGKAISESKELEDYRPEDISLSLLRMISYNIGQIAYLNALRFGLKRIFFGGFFIRGHAYTMDTISFAVNFWSKSQAQAMFLRHEGFLGALGAFMSYEKHGLDDLMAHHLVERFPMGAPYVGGDLSEKISWMEKFVQKGTEIIAPVPMAPPGTTGLGGFERPSSRGNTLRSDDAALNVGVLHLVPTLEVFPLLADLKTTGIGTIKYLMFLNYKRYNLCRYEPNTIDLSDHNELEYWFTVLSSHLPDLVDKAVASEGGTDDAKRRGDAFTRAFSAHLARLMEEPAAYGKLGLANLLELREECLREFQFHDAYKTIKQRENEASLAVLSDLLMELDSMSEEARLHALIEGVLAANIFDWGSRACVDLYHEGTIIEIYRMSRNKMQRPWRASEIKMYCIYIVDDFDMFKERMLGSGDKKPSAHKRALLFVDNSGADVVLGMLPLARELLRRGTEVVLVANSLPALNDVTAMELPEIVAEAAKHCDILRKAAEAGGLLMDAMIPIQDASKENSSSVPLMVVENGCGSPCIDFRQVSSELADAAKAADLLILEGMGRALHTNFNAYFKCDTLKPVGPGSKFLTLFDMACHGKESEAGRKTGKGEYI
;
A
#
# COMPACT_ATOMS: atom_id res chain seq x y z
N MET A 1 -10.27 -13.52 -21.25
CA MET A 1 -10.11 -14.31 -20.01
C MET A 1 -9.01 -15.34 -20.20
N HIS A 2 -7.75 -14.99 -19.87
CA HIS A 2 -6.67 -15.98 -19.85
C HIS A 2 -6.84 -16.85 -18.61
N ALA A 3 -6.97 -18.17 -18.79
CA ALA A 3 -7.03 -19.11 -17.67
C ALA A 3 -5.80 -18.92 -16.76
N ILE A 4 -6.03 -18.65 -15.47
CA ILE A 4 -4.97 -18.61 -14.46
C ILE A 4 -4.35 -20.00 -14.41
N ARG A 5 -3.17 -20.15 -15.03
CA ARG A 5 -2.43 -21.41 -14.99
C ARG A 5 -1.89 -21.58 -13.56
N HIS A 6 -2.10 -22.75 -12.97
CA HIS A 6 -1.56 -23.16 -11.67
C HIS A 6 -2.24 -22.53 -10.43
N GLU A 7 -3.56 -22.34 -10.43
CA GLU A 7 -4.28 -21.85 -9.24
C GLU A 7 -4.43 -22.92 -8.14
N ALA A 8 -4.69 -24.16 -8.55
CA ALA A 8 -4.82 -25.29 -7.65
C ALA A 8 -3.48 -25.96 -7.38
N PHE A 9 -3.23 -26.35 -6.13
CA PHE A 9 -2.05 -27.11 -5.74
C PHE A 9 -2.34 -28.09 -4.62
N THR A 10 -1.47 -29.08 -4.46
CA THR A 10 -1.49 -30.05 -3.37
C THR A 10 -0.30 -29.77 -2.46
N HIS A 11 -0.45 -30.02 -1.17
CA HIS A 11 0.59 -29.78 -0.17
C HIS A 11 0.73 -31.01 0.70
N ILE A 12 1.83 -31.74 0.58
CA ILE A 12 2.07 -33.00 1.28
C ILE A 12 3.52 -33.00 1.79
N GLU A 13 3.71 -33.21 3.10
CA GLU A 13 5.03 -33.28 3.74
C GLU A 13 5.93 -32.08 3.42
N GLY A 14 5.35 -30.86 3.41
CA GLY A 14 6.08 -29.64 3.05
C GLY A 14 6.30 -29.43 1.55
N HIS A 15 5.89 -30.37 0.70
CA HIS A 15 6.02 -30.26 -0.75
C HIS A 15 4.75 -29.73 -1.39
N LYS A 16 4.91 -28.61 -2.12
CA LYS A 16 3.85 -27.97 -2.90
C LYS A 16 3.95 -28.38 -4.37
N GLU A 17 2.90 -28.99 -4.90
CA GLU A 17 2.80 -29.39 -6.32
C GLU A 17 1.57 -28.78 -6.97
N PHE A 18 1.73 -28.07 -8.08
CA PHE A 18 0.61 -27.48 -8.80
C PHE A 18 -0.14 -28.52 -9.62
N VAL A 19 -1.48 -28.47 -9.53
CA VAL A 19 -2.37 -29.37 -10.28
C VAL A 19 -2.93 -28.60 -11.48
N GLN A 20 -2.67 -29.10 -12.69
CA GLN A 20 -3.36 -28.60 -13.88
C GLN A 20 -4.69 -29.34 -14.02
N ILE A 21 -5.78 -28.57 -14.00
CA ILE A 21 -7.14 -29.08 -14.18
C ILE A 21 -7.67 -28.47 -15.46
N GLU A 22 -8.03 -29.31 -16.43
CA GLU A 22 -8.67 -28.85 -17.65
C GLU A 22 -10.05 -28.27 -17.34
N GLN A 23 -10.39 -27.15 -17.98
CA GLN A 23 -11.63 -26.42 -17.71
C GLN A 23 -12.88 -27.28 -17.97
N ASN A 24 -12.81 -28.18 -18.96
CA ASN A 24 -13.88 -29.12 -19.28
C ASN A 24 -14.04 -30.25 -18.25
N ASP A 25 -13.01 -30.50 -17.43
CA ASP A 25 -13.04 -31.52 -16.40
C ASP A 25 -13.23 -30.91 -15.00
N LEU A 26 -13.29 -29.58 -14.79
CA LEU A 26 -13.31 -28.99 -13.44
C LEU A 26 -14.45 -29.46 -12.52
N PHE A 27 -15.67 -29.58 -13.05
CA PHE A 27 -16.86 -29.93 -12.27
C PHE A 27 -17.14 -31.45 -12.31
N PRO A 28 -17.78 -32.02 -11.27
CA PRO A 28 -18.16 -31.41 -10.00
C PRO A 28 -17.00 -31.43 -8.98
N TYR A 29 -17.07 -30.58 -7.95
CA TYR A 29 -16.13 -30.57 -6.84
C TYR A 29 -16.79 -30.16 -5.52
N LEU A 30 -16.11 -30.45 -4.41
CA LEU A 30 -16.45 -29.95 -3.08
C LEU A 30 -15.56 -28.75 -2.76
N LEU A 31 -16.14 -27.60 -2.45
CA LEU A 31 -15.45 -26.44 -1.87
C LEU A 31 -15.67 -26.42 -0.36
N VAL A 32 -14.58 -26.49 0.40
CA VAL A 32 -14.56 -26.45 1.85
C VAL A 32 -13.98 -25.10 2.27
N ASN A 33 -14.85 -24.15 2.62
CA ASN A 33 -14.44 -22.81 3.05
C ASN A 33 -14.29 -22.77 4.58
N ILE A 34 -13.07 -22.54 5.05
CA ILE A 34 -12.68 -22.54 6.46
C ILE A 34 -12.45 -21.10 6.94
N GLY A 35 -13.47 -20.53 7.59
CA GLY A 35 -13.40 -19.25 8.29
C GLY A 35 -13.57 -19.44 9.80
N SER A 36 -14.36 -18.59 10.46
CA SER A 36 -14.72 -18.77 11.87
C SER A 36 -15.37 -20.14 12.13
N GLY A 37 -16.26 -20.57 11.22
CA GLY A 37 -16.73 -21.95 11.07
C GLY A 37 -16.38 -22.51 9.69
N VAL A 38 -16.95 -23.65 9.32
CA VAL A 38 -16.68 -24.33 8.04
C VAL A 38 -17.96 -24.53 7.25
N SER A 39 -17.93 -24.14 5.98
CA SER A 39 -19.01 -24.41 5.02
C SER A 39 -18.53 -25.32 3.91
N MET A 40 -19.32 -26.34 3.58
CA MET A 40 -19.04 -27.30 2.52
C MET A 40 -20.06 -27.15 1.41
N ILE A 41 -19.58 -26.77 0.23
CA ILE A 41 -20.39 -26.40 -0.92
C ILE A 41 -20.08 -27.37 -2.04
N LYS A 42 -21.08 -28.11 -2.50
CA LYS A 42 -21.00 -28.91 -3.71
C LYS A 42 -21.21 -27.98 -4.90
N VAL A 43 -20.26 -27.95 -5.82
CA VAL A 43 -20.33 -27.16 -7.05
C VAL A 43 -20.43 -28.10 -8.23
N GLU A 44 -21.51 -27.98 -9.00
CA GLU A 44 -21.82 -28.84 -10.15
C GLU A 44 -21.58 -28.16 -11.50
N GLY A 45 -21.46 -26.83 -11.49
CA GLY A 45 -21.25 -26.00 -12.66
C GLY A 45 -21.37 -24.53 -12.32
N GLU A 46 -21.13 -23.67 -13.29
CA GLU A 46 -21.30 -22.23 -13.14
C GLU A 46 -22.74 -21.89 -12.72
N GLY A 47 -22.89 -21.10 -11.65
CA GLY A 47 -24.19 -20.77 -11.06
C GLY A 47 -24.95 -21.94 -10.41
N LYS A 48 -24.42 -23.18 -10.46
CA LYS A 48 -25.08 -24.38 -9.94
C LYS A 48 -24.27 -24.96 -8.77
N PHE A 49 -24.65 -24.53 -7.56
CA PHE A 49 -24.00 -24.97 -6.33
C PHE A 49 -24.99 -25.09 -5.17
N GLN A 50 -24.62 -25.88 -4.17
CA GLN A 50 -25.42 -26.09 -2.98
C GLN A 50 -24.52 -26.23 -1.76
N ARG A 51 -24.82 -25.51 -0.67
CA ARG A 51 -24.22 -25.80 0.64
C ARG A 51 -24.77 -27.14 1.14
N VAL A 52 -23.92 -28.17 1.10
CA VAL A 52 -24.30 -29.55 1.43
C VAL A 52 -24.02 -29.92 2.88
N SER A 53 -23.08 -29.23 3.52
CA SER A 53 -22.73 -29.47 4.92
C SER A 53 -21.98 -28.28 5.53
N GLY A 54 -21.54 -28.44 6.76
CA GLY A 54 -20.67 -27.52 7.48
C GLY A 54 -20.42 -28.01 8.89
N THR A 55 -19.43 -27.42 9.55
CA THR A 55 -19.17 -27.64 10.98
C THR A 55 -18.91 -26.30 11.66
N ASN A 56 -19.34 -26.18 12.92
CA ASN A 56 -19.02 -25.03 13.76
C ASN A 56 -17.61 -25.15 14.37
N VAL A 57 -16.91 -26.27 14.16
CA VAL A 57 -15.51 -26.50 14.56
C VAL A 57 -14.59 -26.01 13.45
N GLY A 58 -14.20 -24.74 13.51
CA GLY A 58 -13.37 -24.07 12.50
C GLY A 58 -12.28 -23.19 13.10
N GLY A 59 -11.83 -22.17 12.37
CA GLY A 59 -10.77 -21.27 12.83
C GLY A 59 -11.14 -20.46 14.06
N GLY A 60 -12.43 -20.13 14.23
CA GLY A 60 -12.92 -19.47 15.44
C GLY A 60 -12.88 -20.38 16.67
N THR A 61 -13.06 -21.69 16.48
CA THR A 61 -12.93 -22.69 17.57
C THR A 61 -11.47 -22.87 17.97
N TYR A 62 -10.56 -22.95 16.99
CA TYR A 62 -9.12 -22.98 17.24
C TYR A 62 -8.71 -21.75 18.05
N TRP A 63 -9.12 -20.58 17.61
CA TRP A 63 -8.82 -19.33 18.28
C TRP A 63 -9.39 -19.26 19.69
N GLY A 64 -10.69 -19.53 19.83
CA GLY A 64 -11.38 -19.44 21.11
C GLY A 64 -10.83 -20.41 22.15
N LEU A 65 -10.68 -21.69 21.79
CA LEU A 65 -10.14 -22.70 22.73
C LEU A 65 -8.66 -22.47 22.99
N GLY A 66 -7.87 -22.11 21.97
CA GLY A 66 -6.46 -21.79 22.16
C GLY A 66 -6.28 -20.64 23.12
N LYS A 67 -6.98 -19.52 22.92
CA LYS A 67 -6.99 -18.39 23.86
C LYS A 67 -7.35 -18.82 25.29
N LEU A 68 -8.36 -19.68 25.46
CA LEU A 68 -8.77 -20.16 26.79
C LEU A 68 -7.72 -21.07 27.45
N LEU A 69 -7.06 -21.93 26.68
CA LEU A 69 -6.16 -22.96 27.20
C LEU A 69 -4.70 -22.51 27.29
N THR A 70 -4.25 -21.58 26.46
CA THR A 70 -2.86 -21.10 26.40
C THR A 70 -2.70 -19.67 26.90
N LYS A 71 -3.79 -18.92 27.04
CA LYS A 71 -3.80 -17.48 27.34
C LYS A 71 -3.16 -16.60 26.24
N CYS A 72 -3.01 -17.12 25.02
CA CYS A 72 -2.56 -16.34 23.87
C CYS A 72 -3.48 -15.16 23.56
N LYS A 73 -2.91 -14.10 23.00
CA LYS A 73 -3.58 -12.82 22.74
C LYS A 73 -3.95 -12.63 21.27
N SER A 74 -3.30 -13.34 20.34
CA SER A 74 -3.65 -13.33 18.92
C SER A 74 -3.71 -14.74 18.30
N PHE A 75 -4.44 -14.84 17.18
CA PHE A 75 -4.51 -16.06 16.37
C PHE A 75 -3.12 -16.49 15.87
N ASP A 76 -2.31 -15.52 15.44
CA ASP A 76 -0.97 -15.76 14.91
C ASP A 76 -0.02 -16.29 15.99
N GLU A 77 -0.07 -15.74 17.21
CA GLU A 77 0.72 -16.24 18.35
C GLU A 77 0.39 -17.71 18.65
N LEU A 78 -0.90 -18.04 18.66
CA LEU A 78 -1.34 -19.42 18.87
C LEU A 78 -0.78 -20.33 17.76
N LEU A 79 -0.79 -19.89 16.51
CA LEU A 79 -0.24 -20.66 15.41
C LEU A 79 1.29 -20.79 15.46
N GLU A 80 2.02 -19.76 15.87
CA GLU A 80 3.47 -19.81 16.08
C GLU A 80 3.84 -20.80 17.20
N LEU A 81 3.06 -20.86 18.28
CA LEU A 81 3.22 -21.87 19.32
C LEU A 81 3.06 -23.29 18.76
N SER A 82 2.10 -23.50 17.88
CA SER A 82 1.84 -24.83 17.29
C SER A 82 3.05 -25.38 16.53
N GLN A 83 3.88 -24.52 15.94
CA GLN A 83 5.08 -24.93 15.18
C GLN A 83 6.18 -25.53 16.08
N ARG A 84 6.15 -25.23 17.38
CA ARG A 84 7.14 -25.66 18.38
C ARG A 84 6.60 -26.71 19.37
N GLY A 85 5.38 -27.19 19.12
CA GLY A 85 4.71 -28.16 19.96
C GLY A 85 5.14 -29.60 19.66
N ASP A 86 4.94 -30.47 20.65
CA ASP A 86 4.92 -31.92 20.50
C ASP A 86 3.56 -32.44 20.93
N ASN A 87 2.75 -32.87 19.95
CA ASN A 87 1.43 -33.38 20.22
C ASN A 87 1.45 -34.71 21.00
N LYS A 88 2.56 -35.46 21.00
CA LYS A 88 2.68 -36.75 21.68
C LYS A 88 2.53 -36.63 23.20
N VAL A 89 2.69 -35.44 23.74
CA VAL A 89 2.56 -35.14 25.17
C VAL A 89 1.09 -35.09 25.59
N ILE A 90 0.18 -34.72 24.69
CA ILE A 90 -1.22 -34.41 25.01
C ILE A 90 -2.19 -35.37 24.30
N ASP A 91 -1.92 -35.68 23.04
CA ASP A 91 -2.72 -36.61 22.27
C ASP A 91 -2.38 -38.05 22.62
N MET A 92 -3.41 -38.88 22.75
CA MET A 92 -3.24 -40.33 22.85
C MET A 92 -3.13 -40.90 21.44
N LEU A 93 -2.00 -41.55 21.15
CA LEU A 93 -1.71 -42.20 19.88
C LEU A 93 -2.10 -43.69 19.91
N VAL A 94 -2.22 -44.30 18.74
CA VAL A 94 -2.48 -45.74 18.61
C VAL A 94 -1.39 -46.56 19.30
N GLY A 95 -0.12 -46.14 19.20
CA GLY A 95 0.99 -46.79 19.89
C GLY A 95 0.84 -46.77 21.41
N ASP A 96 0.23 -45.74 21.99
CA ASP A 96 0.00 -45.67 23.44
C ASP A 96 -1.02 -46.73 23.91
N ILE A 97 -1.95 -47.13 23.03
CA ILE A 97 -2.97 -48.15 23.32
C ILE A 97 -2.44 -49.56 23.07
N TYR A 98 -1.61 -49.74 22.03
CA TYR A 98 -1.15 -51.06 21.55
C TYR A 98 0.32 -51.36 21.86
N GLY A 99 0.92 -50.66 22.83
CA GLY A 99 2.27 -50.97 23.34
C GLY A 99 3.40 -50.64 22.36
N GLY A 100 3.29 -49.53 21.64
CA GLY A 100 4.28 -49.02 20.69
C GLY A 100 4.22 -49.65 19.29
N MET A 101 3.26 -50.56 19.05
CA MET A 101 3.10 -51.26 17.78
C MET A 101 2.02 -50.62 16.90
N ASP A 102 2.20 -50.77 15.58
CA ASP A 102 1.16 -50.49 14.59
C ASP A 102 -0.03 -51.44 14.79
N TYR A 103 -1.24 -50.93 14.59
CA TYR A 103 -2.45 -51.75 14.60
C TYR A 103 -2.78 -52.25 13.18
N ASN A 104 -1.94 -53.19 12.72
CA ASN A 104 -1.92 -53.70 11.34
C ASN A 104 -3.25 -54.31 10.85
N LYS A 105 -4.12 -54.79 11.75
CA LYS A 105 -5.42 -55.39 11.37
C LYS A 105 -6.35 -54.42 10.65
N ILE A 106 -6.23 -53.12 10.93
CA ILE A 106 -7.04 -52.07 10.31
C ILE A 106 -6.19 -50.94 9.68
N GLY A 107 -4.87 -51.14 9.62
CA GLY A 107 -3.94 -50.24 8.93
C GLY A 107 -3.65 -48.93 9.64
N LEU A 108 -3.67 -48.91 10.98
CA LEU A 108 -3.33 -47.71 11.76
C LEU A 108 -1.87 -47.76 12.22
N SER A 109 -1.10 -46.71 11.94
CA SER A 109 0.28 -46.59 12.46
C SER A 109 0.28 -46.24 13.94
N ALA A 110 1.34 -46.62 14.66
CA ALA A 110 1.56 -46.27 16.06
C ALA A 110 1.58 -44.76 16.30
N SER A 111 1.94 -43.97 15.29
CA SER A 111 1.98 -42.50 15.32
C SER A 111 0.62 -41.82 15.08
N THR A 112 -0.41 -42.58 14.70
CA THR A 112 -1.75 -42.03 14.41
C THR A 112 -2.42 -41.59 15.72
N ILE A 113 -3.06 -40.41 15.73
CA ILE A 113 -3.85 -39.94 16.88
C ILE A 113 -5.09 -40.84 17.03
N ALA A 114 -5.20 -41.50 18.18
CA ALA A 114 -6.38 -42.28 18.56
C ALA A 114 -7.41 -41.42 19.29
N SER A 115 -6.95 -40.51 20.16
CA SER A 115 -7.80 -39.54 20.85
C SER A 115 -7.07 -38.23 21.05
N SER A 116 -7.57 -37.16 20.43
CA SER A 116 -7.07 -35.79 20.68
C SER A 116 -7.25 -35.44 22.15
N PHE A 117 -6.22 -34.83 22.77
CA PHE A 117 -6.19 -34.53 24.21
C PHE A 117 -6.37 -35.73 25.16
N GLY A 118 -6.24 -36.97 24.66
CA GLY A 118 -6.54 -38.18 25.43
C GLY A 118 -5.61 -38.41 26.64
N LYS A 119 -4.35 -37.97 26.58
CA LYS A 119 -3.39 -38.14 27.70
C LYS A 119 -3.68 -37.22 28.87
N ALA A 120 -4.37 -36.10 28.61
CA ALA A 120 -4.79 -35.17 29.66
C ALA A 120 -5.76 -35.80 30.68
N ILE A 121 -6.34 -36.96 30.38
CA ILE A 121 -7.23 -37.70 31.28
C ILE A 121 -6.45 -38.70 32.15
N SER A 122 -5.38 -39.29 31.61
CA SER A 122 -4.64 -40.38 32.24
C SER A 122 -3.47 -39.93 33.11
N GLU A 123 -2.96 -38.72 32.85
CA GLU A 123 -1.84 -38.14 33.59
C GLU A 123 -2.38 -37.24 34.72
N SER A 124 -1.82 -37.36 35.92
CA SER A 124 -2.12 -36.47 37.05
C SER A 124 -1.38 -35.13 36.87
N LYS A 125 -1.70 -34.43 35.78
CA LYS A 125 -1.16 -33.13 35.39
C LYS A 125 -2.28 -32.12 35.30
N GLU A 126 -2.03 -30.92 35.80
CA GLU A 126 -2.91 -29.77 35.64
C GLU A 126 -2.59 -29.02 34.34
N LEU A 127 -3.44 -28.05 33.96
CA LEU A 127 -3.24 -27.27 32.72
C LEU A 127 -1.87 -26.59 32.68
N GLU A 128 -1.38 -26.12 33.83
CA GLU A 128 -0.10 -25.45 34.01
C GLU A 128 1.12 -26.36 33.76
N ASP A 129 0.94 -27.69 33.82
CA ASP A 129 2.00 -28.66 33.55
C ASP A 129 2.21 -28.90 32.05
N TYR A 130 1.30 -28.42 31.21
CA TYR A 130 1.38 -28.54 29.76
C TYR A 130 1.98 -27.28 29.15
N ARG A 131 2.87 -27.50 28.18
CA ARG A 131 3.41 -26.39 27.38
C ARG A 131 2.33 -25.83 26.46
N PRO A 132 2.14 -24.50 26.41
CA PRO A 132 1.23 -23.85 25.46
C PRO A 132 1.44 -24.28 24.01
N GLU A 133 2.68 -24.56 23.61
CA GLU A 133 3.06 -25.08 22.30
C GLU A 133 2.41 -26.43 22.00
N ASP A 134 2.44 -27.35 22.97
CA ASP A 134 1.92 -28.72 22.82
C ASP A 134 0.38 -28.67 22.73
N ILE A 135 -0.26 -27.82 23.55
CA ILE A 135 -1.72 -27.57 23.53
C ILE A 135 -2.12 -27.02 22.18
N SER A 136 -1.42 -25.98 21.72
CA SER A 136 -1.74 -25.31 20.46
C SER A 136 -1.62 -26.27 19.28
N LEU A 137 -0.55 -27.05 19.22
CA LEU A 137 -0.37 -28.04 18.17
C LEU A 137 -1.44 -29.13 18.17
N SER A 138 -1.79 -29.63 19.36
CA SER A 138 -2.84 -30.65 19.51
C SER A 138 -4.21 -30.10 19.11
N LEU A 139 -4.53 -28.85 19.45
CA LEU A 139 -5.75 -28.15 18.98
C LEU A 139 -5.76 -28.01 17.46
N LEU A 140 -4.66 -27.55 16.86
CA LEU A 140 -4.54 -27.36 15.42
C LEU A 140 -4.76 -28.68 14.66
N ARG A 141 -4.14 -29.76 15.15
CA ARG A 141 -4.29 -31.11 14.59
C ARG A 141 -5.71 -31.64 14.73
N MET A 142 -6.30 -31.53 15.92
CA MET A 142 -7.67 -31.96 16.17
C MET A 142 -8.65 -31.32 15.19
N ILE A 143 -8.59 -30.00 15.04
CA ILE A 143 -9.50 -29.24 14.18
C ILE A 143 -9.26 -29.58 12.70
N SER A 144 -8.00 -29.58 12.27
CA SER A 144 -7.63 -29.87 10.87
C SER A 144 -8.00 -31.30 10.45
N TYR A 145 -7.78 -32.30 11.32
CA TYR A 145 -8.18 -33.69 11.06
C TYR A 145 -9.70 -33.83 10.97
N ASN A 146 -10.45 -33.17 11.87
CA ASN A 146 -11.91 -33.21 11.83
C ASN A 146 -12.44 -32.60 10.52
N ILE A 147 -11.89 -31.45 10.11
CA ILE A 147 -12.26 -30.80 8.85
C ILE A 147 -11.96 -31.72 7.66
N GLY A 148 -10.75 -32.28 7.59
CA GLY A 148 -10.35 -33.19 6.51
C GLY A 148 -11.22 -34.43 6.43
N GLN A 149 -11.54 -35.05 7.58
CA GLN A 149 -12.42 -36.22 7.64
C GLN A 149 -13.84 -35.90 7.17
N ILE A 150 -14.46 -34.83 7.70
CA ILE A 150 -15.83 -34.45 7.33
C ILE A 150 -15.89 -34.07 5.84
N ALA A 151 -14.86 -33.39 5.33
CA ALA A 151 -14.75 -33.05 3.92
C ALA A 151 -14.71 -34.30 3.04
N TYR A 152 -13.85 -35.28 3.38
CA TYR A 152 -13.78 -36.55 2.66
C TYR A 152 -15.09 -37.34 2.70
N LEU A 153 -15.75 -37.44 3.86
CA LEU A 153 -17.03 -38.12 3.98
C LEU A 153 -18.13 -37.47 3.13
N ASN A 154 -18.14 -36.15 3.04
CA ASN A 154 -19.05 -35.44 2.15
C ASN A 154 -18.70 -35.68 0.67
N ALA A 155 -17.42 -35.64 0.31
CA ALA A 155 -16.97 -35.95 -1.05
C ALA A 155 -17.39 -37.38 -1.44
N LEU A 156 -17.15 -38.36 -0.57
CA LEU A 156 -17.57 -39.75 -0.76
C LEU A 156 -19.08 -39.88 -0.94
N ARG A 157 -19.87 -39.24 -0.06
CA ARG A 157 -21.34 -39.25 -0.12
C ARG A 157 -21.87 -38.75 -1.47
N PHE A 158 -21.24 -37.71 -2.02
CA PHE A 158 -21.67 -37.09 -3.27
C PHE A 158 -20.91 -37.59 -4.51
N GLY A 159 -20.05 -38.61 -4.36
CA GLY A 159 -19.25 -39.17 -5.46
C GLY A 159 -18.28 -38.16 -6.08
N LEU A 160 -17.78 -37.21 -5.29
CA LEU A 160 -16.91 -36.12 -5.74
C LEU A 160 -15.45 -36.56 -5.70
N LYS A 161 -14.77 -36.43 -6.84
CA LYS A 161 -13.35 -36.78 -6.98
C LYS A 161 -12.41 -35.69 -6.47
N ARG A 162 -12.91 -34.46 -6.31
CA ARG A 162 -12.13 -33.25 -6.07
C ARG A 162 -12.63 -32.50 -4.84
N ILE A 163 -11.69 -32.16 -3.95
CA ILE A 163 -11.93 -31.41 -2.74
C ILE A 163 -10.97 -30.21 -2.72
N PHE A 164 -11.53 -29.01 -2.80
CA PHE A 164 -10.80 -27.76 -2.66
C PHE A 164 -11.02 -27.20 -1.26
N PHE A 165 -9.94 -26.90 -0.57
CA PHE A 165 -9.96 -26.19 0.70
C PHE A 165 -9.63 -24.72 0.45
N GLY A 166 -10.43 -23.84 1.06
CA GLY A 166 -10.31 -22.40 0.98
C GLY A 166 -10.51 -21.73 2.35
N GLY A 167 -10.37 -20.41 2.41
CA GLY A 167 -10.60 -19.60 3.61
C GLY A 167 -9.34 -19.22 4.37
N PHE A 168 -9.46 -18.23 5.26
CA PHE A 168 -8.32 -17.59 5.93
C PHE A 168 -7.59 -18.49 6.92
N PHE A 169 -8.24 -19.53 7.46
CA PHE A 169 -7.62 -20.43 8.44
C PHE A 169 -6.37 -21.16 7.92
N ILE A 170 -6.27 -21.35 6.60
CA ILE A 170 -5.18 -22.08 5.94
C ILE A 170 -4.14 -21.15 5.28
N ARG A 171 -4.37 -19.82 5.30
CA ARG A 171 -3.61 -18.83 4.54
C ARG A 171 -2.13 -18.83 4.91
N GLY A 172 -1.29 -19.37 4.02
CA GLY A 172 0.16 -19.38 4.21
C GLY A 172 0.64 -20.33 5.33
N HIS A 173 -0.22 -21.22 5.80
CA HIS A 173 0.07 -22.12 6.92
C HIS A 173 0.30 -23.55 6.41
N ALA A 174 1.52 -23.79 5.92
CA ALA A 174 1.99 -25.07 5.37
C ALA A 174 1.65 -26.27 6.26
N TYR A 175 1.82 -26.12 7.57
CA TYR A 175 1.53 -27.18 8.54
C TYR A 175 0.04 -27.57 8.58
N THR A 176 -0.86 -26.58 8.53
CA THR A 176 -2.31 -26.80 8.51
C THR A 176 -2.70 -27.52 7.22
N MET A 177 -2.12 -27.10 6.08
CA MET A 177 -2.33 -27.76 4.79
C MET A 177 -1.85 -29.22 4.80
N ASP A 178 -0.65 -29.49 5.32
CA ASP A 178 -0.12 -30.85 5.48
C ASP A 178 -1.02 -31.73 6.35
N THR A 179 -1.54 -31.16 7.43
CA THR A 179 -2.41 -31.87 8.38
C THR A 179 -3.75 -32.24 7.74
N ILE A 180 -4.35 -31.33 6.95
CA ILE A 180 -5.56 -31.59 6.18
C ILE A 180 -5.30 -32.63 5.08
N SER A 181 -4.21 -32.49 4.33
CA SER A 181 -3.81 -33.44 3.29
C SER A 181 -3.59 -34.84 3.84
N PHE A 182 -2.89 -34.95 4.96
CA PHE A 182 -2.72 -36.22 5.65
C PHE A 182 -4.06 -36.84 6.03
N ALA A 183 -4.97 -36.07 6.63
CA ALA A 183 -6.29 -36.57 7.01
C ALA A 183 -7.09 -37.07 5.81
N VAL A 184 -7.14 -36.30 4.71
CA VAL A 184 -7.85 -36.70 3.49
C VAL A 184 -7.21 -37.96 2.87
N ASN A 185 -5.89 -38.00 2.76
CA ASN A 185 -5.16 -39.15 2.21
C ASN A 185 -5.39 -40.41 3.05
N PHE A 186 -5.31 -40.29 4.37
CA PHE A 186 -5.49 -41.37 5.32
C PHE A 186 -6.91 -41.96 5.25
N TRP A 187 -7.95 -41.13 5.38
CA TRP A 187 -9.34 -41.62 5.37
C TRP A 187 -9.78 -42.13 3.99
N SER A 188 -9.18 -41.60 2.92
CA SER A 188 -9.44 -42.05 1.57
C SER A 188 -8.62 -43.26 1.13
N LYS A 189 -7.65 -43.72 1.93
CA LYS A 189 -6.66 -44.73 1.50
C LYS A 189 -5.98 -44.33 0.18
N SER A 190 -5.57 -43.06 0.09
CA SER A 190 -4.97 -42.45 -1.09
C SER A 190 -5.85 -42.39 -2.33
N GLN A 191 -7.17 -42.51 -2.19
CA GLN A 191 -8.12 -42.36 -3.29
C GLN A 191 -8.61 -40.92 -3.49
N ALA A 192 -8.38 -40.04 -2.52
CA ALA A 192 -8.73 -38.63 -2.60
C ALA A 192 -7.54 -37.75 -2.21
N GLN A 193 -7.48 -36.57 -2.81
CA GLN A 193 -6.41 -35.60 -2.57
C GLN A 193 -7.02 -34.27 -2.14
N ALA A 194 -6.41 -33.66 -1.12
CA ALA A 194 -6.72 -32.30 -0.74
C ALA A 194 -6.03 -31.32 -1.70
N MET A 195 -6.81 -30.42 -2.29
CA MET A 195 -6.28 -29.34 -3.11
C MET A 195 -6.54 -28.00 -2.41
N PHE A 196 -5.60 -27.09 -2.56
CA PHE A 196 -5.62 -25.74 -2.03
C PHE A 196 -5.55 -24.74 -3.18
N LEU A 197 -5.88 -23.49 -2.89
CA LEU A 197 -5.97 -22.42 -3.88
C LEU A 197 -5.01 -21.31 -3.49
N ARG A 198 -4.28 -20.75 -4.45
CA ARG A 198 -3.34 -19.66 -4.15
C ARG A 198 -4.06 -18.45 -3.55
N HIS A 199 -5.33 -18.23 -3.94
CA HIS A 199 -6.17 -17.12 -3.49
C HIS A 199 -7.31 -17.59 -2.58
N GLU A 200 -7.07 -18.65 -1.80
CA GLU A 200 -8.02 -19.30 -0.89
C GLU A 200 -8.82 -18.36 0.02
N GLY A 201 -8.20 -17.30 0.56
CA GLY A 201 -8.87 -16.33 1.44
C GLY A 201 -9.81 -15.34 0.73
N PHE A 202 -9.68 -15.19 -0.58
CA PHE A 202 -10.27 -14.06 -1.32
C PHE A 202 -11.41 -14.45 -2.25
N LEU A 203 -11.76 -15.75 -2.33
CA LEU A 203 -12.79 -16.26 -3.23
C LEU A 203 -14.15 -15.54 -3.10
N GLY A 204 -14.55 -15.20 -1.87
CA GLY A 204 -15.80 -14.47 -1.64
C GLY A 204 -15.76 -13.04 -2.15
N ALA A 205 -14.65 -12.33 -1.92
CA ALA A 205 -14.45 -10.97 -2.39
C ALA A 205 -14.34 -10.92 -3.93
N LEU A 206 -13.61 -11.86 -4.53
CA LEU A 206 -13.50 -11.99 -5.98
C LEU A 206 -14.85 -12.33 -6.61
N GLY A 207 -15.63 -13.24 -6.00
CA GLY A 207 -16.98 -13.55 -6.45
C GLY A 207 -17.93 -12.35 -6.39
N ALA A 208 -17.84 -11.54 -5.33
CA ALA A 208 -18.60 -10.29 -5.21
C ALA A 208 -18.17 -9.28 -6.29
N PHE A 209 -16.85 -9.11 -6.48
CA PHE A 209 -16.31 -8.27 -7.53
C PHE A 209 -16.79 -8.69 -8.91
N MET A 210 -16.66 -9.97 -9.28
CA MET A 210 -17.10 -10.53 -10.57
C MET A 210 -18.63 -10.48 -10.78
N SER A 211 -19.42 -10.25 -9.73
CA SER A 211 -20.88 -10.13 -9.85
C SER A 211 -21.35 -8.77 -10.38
N TYR A 212 -20.43 -7.81 -10.61
CA TYR A 212 -20.72 -6.46 -11.11
C TYR A 212 -21.50 -6.43 -12.44
N GLU A 213 -21.25 -7.36 -13.37
CA GLU A 213 -22.01 -7.49 -14.64
C GLU A 213 -23.50 -7.78 -14.42
N LYS A 214 -23.86 -8.46 -13.32
CA LYS A 214 -25.27 -8.70 -12.96
C LYS A 214 -25.94 -7.47 -12.32
N HIS A 215 -25.17 -6.45 -11.97
CA HIS A 215 -25.63 -5.24 -11.30
C HIS A 215 -25.55 -3.97 -12.16
N GLY A 216 -25.21 -4.08 -13.46
CA GLY A 216 -25.26 -2.97 -14.41
C GLY A 216 -24.15 -1.93 -14.25
N LEU A 217 -22.94 -2.37 -13.88
CA LEU A 217 -21.75 -1.52 -13.67
C LEU A 217 -20.70 -1.71 -14.78
N ASP A 218 -21.15 -1.82 -16.03
CA ASP A 218 -20.33 -2.22 -17.19
C ASP A 218 -19.18 -1.24 -17.53
N ASP A 219 -19.19 -0.01 -17.01
CA ASP A 219 -18.19 1.02 -17.32
C ASP A 219 -16.84 0.86 -16.57
N LEU A 220 -16.68 -0.14 -15.70
CA LEU A 220 -15.53 -0.23 -14.77
C LEU A 220 -14.37 -1.15 -15.20
N MET A 221 -14.41 -1.82 -16.36
CA MET A 221 -13.45 -2.91 -16.69
C MET A 221 -12.60 -2.65 -17.91
N ALA A 222 -11.65 -1.72 -17.81
CA ALA A 222 -10.57 -1.55 -18.77
C ALA A 222 -9.21 -2.15 -18.34
N HIS A 223 -9.07 -2.73 -17.13
CA HIS A 223 -7.76 -3.10 -16.60
C HIS A 223 -7.57 -4.62 -16.38
N HIS A 224 -6.54 -5.18 -17.02
CA HIS A 224 -6.13 -6.58 -16.91
C HIS A 224 -5.43 -6.88 -15.56
N LEU A 225 -5.80 -7.98 -14.90
CA LEU A 225 -5.30 -8.39 -13.57
C LEU A 225 -4.00 -9.24 -13.60
N VAL A 226 -3.10 -9.00 -12.63
CA VAL A 226 -1.93 -9.84 -12.29
C VAL A 226 -1.77 -9.96 -10.76
N GLU A 227 -1.47 -11.16 -10.24
CA GLU A 227 -1.35 -11.50 -8.81
C GLU A 227 0.01 -11.13 -8.16
N ARG A 228 0.03 -10.56 -6.95
CA ARG A 228 1.20 -10.52 -6.03
C ARG A 228 0.82 -10.63 -4.54
N PHE A 229 1.70 -11.26 -3.75
CA PHE A 229 1.61 -11.48 -2.30
C PHE A 229 2.16 -10.28 -1.49
N PRO A 230 1.52 -9.84 -0.39
CA PRO A 230 2.11 -8.89 0.57
C PRO A 230 3.17 -9.57 1.44
N MET A 231 4.28 -8.89 1.70
CA MET A 231 5.41 -9.35 2.51
C MET A 231 5.04 -9.33 4.01
N GLY A 232 5.15 -10.48 4.68
CA GLY A 232 5.05 -10.60 6.14
C GLY A 232 6.38 -10.25 6.82
N ALA A 233 6.30 -9.64 8.01
CA ALA A 233 7.45 -9.36 8.87
C ALA A 233 8.00 -10.63 9.56
N PRO A 234 9.32 -10.74 9.81
CA PRO A 234 9.90 -11.75 10.68
C PRO A 234 9.81 -11.34 12.16
N TYR A 235 9.34 -12.25 13.02
CA TYR A 235 9.30 -12.11 14.49
C TYR A 235 10.67 -12.42 15.11
N VAL A 236 11.25 -11.48 15.86
CA VAL A 236 12.24 -11.76 16.92
C VAL A 236 11.84 -10.94 18.15
N GLY A 237 11.76 -11.61 19.30
CA GLY A 237 11.06 -11.12 20.49
C GLY A 237 11.83 -10.14 21.36
N GLY A 238 11.06 -9.25 21.99
CA GLY A 238 11.44 -8.40 23.11
C GLY A 238 10.20 -8.12 23.97
N ASP A 239 10.36 -8.28 25.29
CA ASP A 239 9.34 -8.30 26.34
C ASP A 239 8.68 -6.91 26.57
N LEU A 240 7.34 -6.90 26.72
CA LEU A 240 6.55 -5.71 27.08
C LEU A 240 5.43 -6.10 28.05
N SER A 241 5.81 -6.75 29.16
CA SER A 241 4.95 -6.85 30.34
C SER A 241 4.96 -5.53 31.12
N GLU A 242 4.16 -4.55 30.70
CA GLU A 242 3.43 -3.65 31.60
C GLU A 242 2.60 -2.65 30.80
N LYS A 243 1.33 -2.49 31.22
CA LYS A 243 0.26 -1.63 30.65
C LYS A 243 -0.54 -2.25 29.49
N ILE A 244 -1.74 -2.73 29.82
CA ILE A 244 -3.03 -2.09 29.49
C ILE A 244 -4.13 -2.89 30.23
N SER A 245 -4.53 -2.35 31.38
CA SER A 245 -5.59 -2.87 32.27
C SER A 245 -6.72 -1.84 32.45
N TRP A 246 -6.88 -0.88 31.53
CA TRP A 246 -7.61 0.36 31.84
C TRP A 246 -8.85 0.65 30.99
N MET A 247 -9.11 -0.10 29.90
CA MET A 247 -10.27 0.15 29.01
C MET A 247 -11.60 -0.44 29.51
N GLU A 248 -11.58 -1.43 30.40
CA GLU A 248 -12.82 -2.07 30.91
C GLU A 248 -13.39 -1.40 32.17
N LYS A 249 -12.73 -0.38 32.74
CA LYS A 249 -13.18 0.30 33.97
C LYS A 249 -13.80 1.69 33.77
N PHE A 250 -13.94 2.20 32.54
CA PHE A 250 -14.34 3.59 32.29
C PHE A 250 -15.76 3.81 31.71
N VAL A 251 -16.57 2.77 31.50
CA VAL A 251 -17.94 2.92 30.97
C VAL A 251 -19.04 2.77 32.05
N GLN A 252 -18.69 2.68 33.33
CA GLN A 252 -19.68 2.68 34.42
C GLN A 252 -19.29 3.63 35.57
N LYS A 253 -19.64 4.92 35.46
CA LYS A 253 -20.21 5.76 36.54
C LYS A 253 -20.32 7.25 36.16
N GLY A 254 -21.54 7.80 36.34
CA GLY A 254 -21.89 9.23 36.31
C GLY A 254 -22.80 9.55 35.12
N THR A 255 -24.12 9.79 35.23
CA THR A 255 -24.85 10.49 36.31
C THR A 255 -26.32 10.02 36.38
N GLU A 256 -26.87 10.04 37.59
CA GLU A 256 -28.21 9.60 38.02
C GLU A 256 -29.36 10.50 37.54
N ILE A 257 -30.51 9.91 37.17
CA ILE A 257 -31.86 10.48 37.40
C ILE A 257 -32.81 9.35 37.87
N ILE A 258 -33.66 9.69 38.83
CA ILE A 258 -34.37 8.86 39.83
C ILE A 258 -35.71 8.27 39.31
N ALA A 259 -35.91 6.95 39.53
CA ALA A 259 -37.11 6.12 39.94
C ALA A 259 -38.55 6.41 39.42
N PRO A 260 -39.54 5.45 39.42
CA PRO A 260 -39.64 4.25 40.27
C PRO A 260 -40.15 2.93 39.66
N VAL A 261 -39.97 1.89 40.48
CA VAL A 261 -40.31 0.45 40.38
C VAL A 261 -41.81 0.18 40.61
N PRO A 262 -42.37 -0.94 40.10
CA PRO A 262 -43.01 -1.90 41.03
C PRO A 262 -42.54 -3.36 40.87
N MET A 263 -42.62 -4.08 41.99
CA MET A 263 -41.98 -5.37 42.30
C MET A 263 -42.79 -6.64 41.97
N ALA A 264 -42.02 -7.73 41.72
CA ALA A 264 -42.20 -9.15 42.13
C ALA A 264 -43.20 -10.07 41.37
N PRO A 265 -43.15 -11.43 41.52
CA PRO A 265 -42.09 -12.37 41.99
C PRO A 265 -41.85 -13.59 41.03
N PRO A 266 -40.95 -14.57 41.37
CA PRO A 266 -40.31 -15.50 40.42
C PRO A 266 -40.95 -16.90 40.35
N GLY A 267 -40.70 -17.64 39.25
CA GLY A 267 -41.15 -19.03 39.08
C GLY A 267 -40.32 -19.82 38.06
N THR A 268 -39.96 -21.04 38.45
CA THR A 268 -38.98 -21.98 37.87
C THR A 268 -39.57 -22.96 36.83
N THR A 269 -38.65 -23.71 36.18
CA THR A 269 -38.76 -25.05 35.55
C THR A 269 -39.14 -25.19 34.07
N GLY A 270 -38.35 -26.01 33.36
CA GLY A 270 -38.92 -27.18 32.66
C GLY A 270 -38.68 -27.29 31.15
N LEU A 271 -38.07 -28.41 30.75
CA LEU A 271 -37.81 -28.86 29.37
C LEU A 271 -39.07 -28.96 28.47
N GLY A 272 -38.85 -28.68 27.16
CA GLY A 272 -39.18 -29.62 26.08
C GLY A 272 -40.48 -29.41 25.28
N GLY A 273 -40.34 -29.42 23.93
CA GLY A 273 -41.36 -29.95 23.02
C GLY A 273 -42.09 -28.95 22.10
N PHE A 274 -42.07 -29.23 20.80
CA PHE A 274 -42.63 -28.46 19.69
C PHE A 274 -44.17 -28.36 19.67
N GLU A 275 -44.72 -27.23 19.22
CA GLU A 275 -45.60 -27.10 18.02
C GLU A 275 -46.04 -25.64 17.76
N ARG A 276 -46.01 -25.23 16.47
CA ARG A 276 -46.71 -24.06 15.86
C ARG A 276 -48.10 -24.55 15.34
N PRO A 277 -49.12 -23.74 14.92
CA PRO A 277 -49.01 -22.39 14.31
C PRO A 277 -50.20 -21.38 14.46
N SER A 278 -49.92 -20.15 14.00
CA SER A 278 -50.77 -19.19 13.24
C SER A 278 -51.84 -18.31 13.92
N SER A 279 -51.64 -16.99 13.83
CA SER A 279 -52.57 -15.98 13.26
C SER A 279 -51.91 -14.59 13.29
N ARG A 280 -51.39 -14.09 12.15
CA ARG A 280 -52.00 -13.11 11.22
C ARG A 280 -52.03 -11.65 11.74
N GLY A 281 -51.29 -10.78 11.04
CA GLY A 281 -51.57 -9.34 10.98
C GLY A 281 -50.40 -8.43 10.58
N ASN A 282 -50.04 -8.41 9.29
CA ASN A 282 -49.48 -7.31 8.45
C ASN A 282 -48.33 -6.43 9.01
N THR A 283 -47.19 -6.19 8.33
CA THR A 283 -47.06 -5.53 7.02
C THR A 283 -45.59 -5.58 6.53
N LEU A 284 -45.40 -5.52 5.20
CA LEU A 284 -44.19 -5.23 4.40
C LEU A 284 -43.21 -6.36 4.01
N ARG A 285 -42.97 -6.43 2.70
CA ARG A 285 -42.04 -7.29 1.95
C ARG A 285 -40.61 -6.72 1.98
N SER A 286 -39.65 -7.62 1.74
CA SER A 286 -38.31 -7.46 1.16
C SER A 286 -37.43 -6.37 1.75
N ASP A 287 -36.28 -6.75 2.31
CA ASP A 287 -34.99 -6.39 1.71
C ASP A 287 -33.84 -7.14 2.38
N ASP A 288 -32.93 -7.63 1.53
CA ASP A 288 -31.57 -8.04 1.86
C ASP A 288 -30.82 -6.88 2.53
N ALA A 289 -30.25 -7.11 3.71
CA ALA A 289 -29.26 -6.22 4.34
C ALA A 289 -28.55 -6.99 5.48
N ALA A 290 -27.25 -6.87 5.74
CA ALA A 290 -26.16 -6.23 5.01
C ALA A 290 -24.83 -6.76 5.57
N LEU A 291 -23.85 -6.83 4.67
CA LEU A 291 -22.39 -6.78 4.84
C LEU A 291 -21.80 -6.81 6.26
N ASN A 292 -20.95 -7.81 6.50
CA ASN A 292 -19.82 -7.65 7.39
C ASN A 292 -18.77 -6.80 6.65
N VAL A 293 -18.53 -5.59 7.14
CA VAL A 293 -17.46 -4.70 6.66
C VAL A 293 -16.12 -5.31 7.10
N GLY A 294 -15.44 -5.97 6.17
CA GLY A 294 -13.98 -6.02 6.16
C GLY A 294 -13.50 -4.85 5.32
N VAL A 295 -12.67 -3.98 5.90
CA VAL A 295 -12.06 -2.87 5.16
C VAL A 295 -11.08 -3.46 4.15
N LEU A 296 -11.39 -3.27 2.86
CA LEU A 296 -10.57 -3.68 1.74
C LEU A 296 -9.64 -2.51 1.42
N HIS A 297 -8.34 -2.63 1.72
CA HIS A 297 -7.35 -1.74 1.12
C HIS A 297 -7.06 -2.24 -0.29
N LEU A 298 -7.59 -1.54 -1.30
CA LEU A 298 -7.12 -1.65 -2.67
C LEU A 298 -5.64 -1.21 -2.68
N VAL A 299 -4.74 -2.10 -3.09
CA VAL A 299 -3.37 -1.69 -3.46
C VAL A 299 -3.25 -1.91 -4.97
N PRO A 300 -2.91 -0.87 -5.76
CA PRO A 300 -2.71 -1.00 -7.20
C PRO A 300 -1.70 -2.10 -7.54
N THR A 301 -1.82 -2.72 -8.72
CA THR A 301 -0.74 -3.58 -9.25
C THR A 301 0.51 -2.73 -9.43
N LEU A 302 1.57 -3.06 -8.68
CA LEU A 302 2.83 -2.32 -8.73
C LEU A 302 3.80 -2.97 -9.73
N GLU A 303 4.26 -2.18 -10.70
CA GLU A 303 5.21 -2.50 -11.74
C GLU A 303 6.57 -1.81 -11.49
N VAL A 304 7.60 -2.27 -12.20
CA VAL A 304 8.89 -1.56 -12.23
C VAL A 304 8.77 -0.44 -13.26
N PHE A 305 9.14 0.77 -12.88
CA PHE A 305 9.08 1.94 -13.75
C PHE A 305 9.94 1.72 -15.02
N PRO A 306 9.36 1.77 -16.23
CA PRO A 306 10.07 1.33 -17.45
C PRO A 306 11.31 2.15 -17.81
N LEU A 307 11.31 3.43 -17.44
CA LEU A 307 12.42 4.34 -17.69
C LEU A 307 13.54 4.24 -16.65
N LEU A 308 13.38 3.44 -15.59
CA LEU A 308 14.45 3.19 -14.64
C LEU A 308 15.62 2.45 -15.32
N ALA A 309 16.84 2.98 -15.21
CA ALA A 309 18.02 2.40 -15.83
C ALA A 309 18.61 1.26 -14.97
N ASP A 310 18.91 0.12 -15.60
CA ASP A 310 19.70 -0.96 -14.97
C ASP A 310 21.14 -0.90 -15.50
N LEU A 311 22.07 -0.48 -14.62
CA LEU A 311 23.50 -0.33 -14.89
C LEU A 311 24.18 -1.64 -15.36
N LYS A 312 23.51 -2.81 -15.30
CA LYS A 312 24.04 -4.06 -15.86
C LYS A 312 23.87 -4.22 -17.38
N THR A 313 22.92 -3.52 -17.99
CA THR A 313 22.56 -3.72 -19.42
C THR A 313 23.06 -2.62 -20.35
N THR A 314 23.37 -1.44 -19.81
CA THR A 314 24.01 -0.34 -20.54
C THR A 314 25.52 -0.57 -20.63
N GLY A 315 25.95 -1.40 -21.58
CA GLY A 315 27.37 -1.53 -21.94
C GLY A 315 27.90 -0.25 -22.59
N ILE A 316 28.18 0.81 -21.82
CA ILE A 316 28.68 2.09 -22.33
C ILE A 316 29.74 2.68 -21.37
N GLY A 317 30.77 3.30 -21.94
CA GLY A 317 32.05 3.67 -21.34
C GLY A 317 32.05 4.84 -20.36
N THR A 318 31.07 4.93 -19.48
CA THR A 318 30.97 5.94 -18.40
C THR A 318 31.86 5.60 -17.18
N ILE A 319 32.65 4.53 -17.26
CA ILE A 319 33.58 4.08 -16.19
C ILE A 319 34.83 4.99 -16.07
N LYS A 320 35.01 6.00 -16.93
CA LYS A 320 36.20 6.87 -16.83
C LYS A 320 36.10 7.97 -15.75
N TYR A 321 34.90 8.39 -15.34
CA TYR A 321 34.76 9.44 -14.32
C TYR A 321 34.58 8.87 -12.89
N LEU A 322 34.01 7.67 -12.77
CA LEU A 322 33.79 6.98 -11.48
C LEU A 322 35.07 6.37 -10.86
N MET A 323 36.18 6.31 -11.59
CA MET A 323 37.44 5.75 -11.08
C MET A 323 38.26 6.71 -10.18
N PHE A 324 37.84 7.96 -10.00
CA PHE A 324 38.59 8.95 -9.21
C PHE A 324 38.14 9.11 -7.75
N LEU A 325 37.03 8.49 -7.34
CA LEU A 325 36.57 8.53 -5.95
C LEU A 325 36.79 7.16 -5.30
N ASN A 326 37.84 7.08 -4.49
CA ASN A 326 38.21 5.93 -3.67
C ASN A 326 37.12 5.62 -2.61
N TYR A 327 36.01 4.99 -3.01
CA TYR A 327 35.08 4.40 -2.06
C TYR A 327 34.63 3.00 -2.49
N LYS A 328 34.80 2.07 -1.55
CA LYS A 328 34.41 0.65 -1.50
C LYS A 328 33.75 0.04 -2.74
N ARG A 329 34.50 -0.91 -3.31
CA ARG A 329 34.19 -1.80 -4.42
C ARG A 329 33.16 -2.89 -4.07
N TYR A 330 31.94 -2.53 -3.67
CA TYR A 330 30.83 -3.48 -3.49
C TYR A 330 29.47 -2.89 -3.96
N ASN A 331 28.86 -3.52 -4.98
CA ASN A 331 27.45 -3.37 -5.42
C ASN A 331 26.97 -2.09 -6.16
N LEU A 332 27.73 -1.57 -7.12
CA LEU A 332 27.29 -0.49 -8.04
C LEU A 332 26.22 -0.88 -9.09
N CYS A 333 25.44 -1.94 -8.88
CA CYS A 333 24.65 -2.56 -9.95
C CYS A 333 23.15 -2.77 -9.66
N ARG A 334 22.57 -2.12 -8.66
CA ARG A 334 21.11 -2.19 -8.39
C ARG A 334 20.60 -0.85 -7.93
N TYR A 335 19.46 -0.41 -8.47
CA TYR A 335 18.73 0.76 -8.01
C TYR A 335 18.39 0.62 -6.51
N GLU A 336 18.76 1.63 -5.74
CA GLU A 336 18.43 1.82 -4.33
C GLU A 336 17.68 3.15 -4.22
N PRO A 337 16.39 3.15 -3.87
CA PRO A 337 15.63 4.39 -3.72
C PRO A 337 16.19 5.24 -2.60
N ASN A 338 16.61 4.68 -1.47
CA ASN A 338 16.97 5.47 -0.28
C ASN A 338 18.33 6.14 -0.43
N THR A 339 18.37 7.46 -0.23
CA THR A 339 19.63 8.23 -0.17
C THR A 339 20.23 8.20 1.24
N ILE A 340 19.38 8.10 2.26
CA ILE A 340 19.76 8.08 3.68
C ILE A 340 19.74 6.64 4.18
N ASP A 341 20.85 6.23 4.81
CA ASP A 341 21.00 4.91 5.40
C ASP A 341 20.68 4.98 6.90
N LEU A 342 19.49 4.56 7.30
CA LEU A 342 19.08 4.56 8.71
C LEU A 342 19.75 3.44 9.53
N SER A 343 20.65 2.65 8.94
CA SER A 343 21.57 1.84 9.74
C SER A 343 22.67 2.66 10.41
N ASP A 344 22.91 3.91 9.96
CA ASP A 344 23.71 4.88 10.71
C ASP A 344 22.90 5.40 11.90
N HIS A 345 23.43 5.18 13.10
CA HIS A 345 22.79 5.58 14.35
C HIS A 345 22.55 7.10 14.44
N ASN A 346 23.43 7.94 13.85
CA ASN A 346 23.25 9.38 13.90
C ASN A 346 22.06 9.82 13.04
N GLU A 347 21.91 9.22 11.86
CA GLU A 347 20.79 9.47 10.96
C GLU A 347 19.49 8.95 11.59
N LEU A 348 19.51 7.74 12.15
CA LEU A 348 18.37 7.17 12.86
C LEU A 348 17.90 8.06 14.03
N GLU A 349 18.83 8.50 14.88
CA GLU A 349 18.54 9.36 16.03
C GLU A 349 18.01 10.73 15.59
N TYR A 350 18.58 11.31 14.54
CA TYR A 350 18.11 12.57 13.97
C TYR A 350 16.66 12.45 13.48
N TRP A 351 16.37 11.47 12.62
CA TRP A 351 15.04 11.29 12.04
C TRP A 351 13.99 10.87 13.08
N PHE A 352 14.38 10.04 14.05
CA PHE A 352 13.52 9.74 15.20
C PHE A 352 13.15 11.01 15.97
N THR A 353 14.12 11.88 16.23
CA THR A 353 13.90 13.14 16.97
C THR A 353 12.99 14.08 16.19
N VAL A 354 13.18 14.17 14.86
CA VAL A 354 12.29 14.94 13.98
C VAL A 354 10.87 14.39 14.06
N LEU A 355 10.66 13.09 13.81
CA LEU A 355 9.30 12.52 13.82
C LEU A 355 8.63 12.62 15.19
N SER A 356 9.38 12.41 16.28
CA SER A 356 8.85 12.52 17.64
C SER A 356 8.46 13.95 18.02
N SER A 357 9.25 14.94 17.60
CA SER A 357 8.97 16.35 17.91
C SER A 357 7.78 16.91 17.12
N HIS A 358 7.53 16.39 15.91
CA HIS A 358 6.39 16.77 15.06
C HIS A 358 5.10 15.99 15.35
N LEU A 359 5.17 14.88 16.10
CA LEU A 359 4.03 14.01 16.37
C LEU A 359 2.81 14.73 16.98
N PRO A 360 2.95 15.64 17.96
CA PRO A 360 1.79 16.36 18.52
C PRO A 360 1.05 17.20 17.48
N ASP A 361 1.79 17.92 16.62
CA ASP A 361 1.21 18.75 15.56
C ASP A 361 0.48 17.89 14.50
N LEU A 362 1.05 16.73 14.16
CA LEU A 362 0.40 15.77 13.27
C LEU A 362 -0.93 15.25 13.86
N VAL A 363 -0.95 14.95 15.16
CA VAL A 363 -2.17 14.50 15.86
C VAL A 363 -3.21 15.59 15.87
N ASP A 364 -2.82 16.84 16.15
CA ASP A 364 -3.73 17.98 16.14
C ASP A 364 -4.37 18.17 14.75
N LYS A 365 -3.56 18.04 13.68
CA LYS A 365 -4.05 18.08 12.28
C LYS A 365 -5.00 16.92 11.98
N ALA A 366 -4.63 15.70 12.33
CA ALA A 366 -5.46 14.51 12.12
C ALA A 366 -6.82 14.63 12.86
N VAL A 367 -6.80 15.06 14.12
CA VAL A 367 -8.02 15.29 14.92
C VAL A 367 -8.89 16.40 14.33
N ALA A 368 -8.27 17.49 13.88
CA ALA A 368 -8.98 18.61 13.25
C ALA A 368 -9.63 18.21 11.91
N SER A 369 -8.98 17.34 11.12
CA SER A 369 -9.52 16.84 9.85
C SER A 369 -10.84 16.08 10.02
N GLU A 370 -11.06 15.48 11.19
CA GLU A 370 -12.25 14.71 11.58
C GLU A 370 -13.23 15.53 12.46
N GLY A 371 -13.12 16.86 12.42
CA GLY A 371 -14.02 17.78 13.13
C GLY A 371 -13.76 17.95 14.63
N GLY A 372 -12.63 17.43 15.14
CA GLY A 372 -12.21 17.67 16.54
C GLY A 372 -13.05 16.96 17.60
N THR A 373 -13.77 15.89 17.22
CA THR A 373 -14.66 15.14 18.12
C THR A 373 -13.88 14.45 19.24
N ASP A 374 -14.56 14.12 20.34
CA ASP A 374 -13.94 13.37 21.45
C ASP A 374 -13.52 11.95 21.03
N ASP A 375 -14.17 11.38 20.00
CA ASP A 375 -13.71 10.13 19.39
C ASP A 375 -12.41 10.31 18.62
N ALA A 376 -12.32 11.34 17.76
CA ALA A 376 -11.09 11.67 17.04
C ALA A 376 -9.92 11.91 18.00
N LYS A 377 -10.12 12.66 19.09
CA LYS A 377 -9.10 12.86 20.14
C LYS A 377 -8.63 11.54 20.75
N ARG A 378 -9.56 10.64 21.12
CA ARG A 378 -9.23 9.31 21.65
C ARG A 378 -8.43 8.46 20.64
N ARG A 379 -8.78 8.51 19.35
CA ARG A 379 -8.03 7.83 18.28
C ARG A 379 -6.64 8.45 18.10
N GLY A 380 -6.52 9.78 18.14
CA GLY A 380 -5.24 10.50 18.07
C GLY A 380 -4.29 10.14 19.21
N ASP A 381 -4.81 10.05 20.44
CA ASP A 381 -4.04 9.59 21.61
C ASP A 381 -3.57 8.13 21.45
N ALA A 382 -4.41 7.27 20.85
CA ALA A 382 -4.07 5.88 20.59
C ALA A 382 -2.99 5.73 19.50
N PHE A 383 -3.13 6.47 18.41
CA PHE A 383 -2.12 6.60 17.36
C PHE A 383 -0.78 7.07 17.94
N THR A 384 -0.77 8.13 18.75
CA THR A 384 0.44 8.66 19.40
C THR A 384 1.17 7.56 20.18
N ARG A 385 0.44 6.82 21.04
CA ARG A 385 1.04 5.74 21.83
C ARG A 385 1.59 4.61 20.96
N ALA A 386 0.84 4.19 19.94
CA ALA A 386 1.25 3.10 19.06
C ALA A 386 2.48 3.49 18.22
N PHE A 387 2.45 4.65 17.57
CA PHE A 387 3.55 5.12 16.74
C PHE A 387 4.82 5.38 17.58
N SER A 388 4.71 6.00 18.77
CA SER A 388 5.85 6.14 19.67
C SER A 388 6.45 4.79 20.11
N ALA A 389 5.63 3.75 20.29
CA ALA A 389 6.12 2.42 20.61
C ALA A 389 6.88 1.79 19.41
N HIS A 390 6.38 1.95 18.18
CA HIS A 390 7.10 1.53 16.98
C HIS A 390 8.44 2.25 16.83
N LEU A 391 8.47 3.56 17.06
CA LEU A 391 9.69 4.34 17.00
C LEU A 391 10.69 3.90 18.09
N ALA A 392 10.24 3.66 19.32
CA ALA A 392 11.11 3.18 20.40
C ALA A 392 11.73 1.82 20.06
N ARG A 393 10.93 0.90 19.50
CA ARG A 393 11.42 -0.41 19.04
C ARG A 393 12.46 -0.28 17.93
N LEU A 394 12.29 0.67 17.01
CA LEU A 394 13.28 0.95 15.96
C LEU A 394 14.60 1.48 16.51
N MET A 395 14.58 2.26 17.59
CA MET A 395 15.81 2.72 18.25
C MET A 395 16.55 1.58 18.96
N GLU A 396 15.81 0.70 19.63
CA GLU A 396 16.39 -0.45 20.33
C GLU A 396 16.91 -1.52 19.36
N GLU A 397 16.15 -1.78 18.30
CA GLU A 397 16.44 -2.79 17.28
C GLU A 397 16.30 -2.20 15.87
N PRO A 398 17.32 -1.52 15.32
CA PRO A 398 17.25 -0.89 13.98
C PRO A 398 16.94 -1.85 12.83
N ALA A 399 17.20 -3.16 13.02
CA ALA A 399 16.90 -4.22 12.06
C ALA A 399 15.51 -4.87 12.24
N ALA A 400 14.71 -4.38 13.20
CA ALA A 400 13.38 -4.87 13.57
C ALA A 400 12.40 -5.09 12.40
N TYR A 401 12.60 -4.39 11.28
CA TYR A 401 11.77 -4.44 10.07
C TYR A 401 12.60 -4.69 8.80
N GLY A 402 13.84 -5.16 8.93
CA GLY A 402 14.77 -5.33 7.81
C GLY A 402 15.65 -4.09 7.55
N LYS A 403 16.10 -3.91 6.30
CA LYS A 403 16.93 -2.75 5.93
C LYS A 403 16.05 -1.50 5.96
N LEU A 404 16.21 -0.68 7.00
CA LEU A 404 15.42 0.52 7.22
C LEU A 404 15.92 1.67 6.34
N GLY A 405 15.07 2.15 5.44
CA GLY A 405 15.25 3.43 4.76
C GLY A 405 14.28 4.48 5.29
N LEU A 406 14.58 5.76 5.07
CA LEU A 406 13.68 6.85 5.46
C LEU A 406 12.29 6.72 4.83
N ALA A 407 12.20 6.23 3.59
CA ALA A 407 10.93 6.00 2.92
C ALA A 407 10.03 5.01 3.70
N ASN A 408 10.61 3.94 4.25
CA ASN A 408 9.87 2.94 5.03
C ASN A 408 9.38 3.50 6.36
N LEU A 409 10.18 4.37 7.00
CA LEU A 409 9.80 5.02 8.24
C LEU A 409 8.64 6.00 8.05
N LEU A 410 8.65 6.76 6.96
CA LEU A 410 7.56 7.67 6.60
C LEU A 410 6.30 6.91 6.16
N GLU A 411 6.45 5.80 5.44
CA GLU A 411 5.35 4.91 5.08
C GLU A 411 4.68 4.31 6.32
N LEU A 412 5.45 3.81 7.28
CA LEU A 412 4.94 3.30 8.57
C LEU A 412 4.08 4.34 9.29
N ARG A 413 4.49 5.62 9.30
CA ARG A 413 3.70 6.71 9.89
C ARG A 413 2.33 6.84 9.24
N GLU A 414 2.28 6.85 7.91
CA GLU A 414 1.02 6.98 7.17
C GLU A 414 0.13 5.74 7.33
N GLU A 415 0.71 4.55 7.37
CA GLU A 415 -0.04 3.31 7.66
C GLU A 415 -0.65 3.32 9.07
N CYS A 416 0.11 3.75 10.08
CA CYS A 416 -0.42 3.91 11.43
C CYS A 416 -1.61 4.90 11.45
N LEU A 417 -1.50 6.07 10.80
CA LEU A 417 -2.62 7.02 10.73
C LEU A 417 -3.88 6.36 10.15
N ARG A 418 -3.74 5.63 9.03
CA ARG A 418 -4.84 4.92 8.37
C ARG A 418 -5.44 3.83 9.26
N GLU A 419 -4.62 3.07 9.99
CA GLU A 419 -5.09 2.05 10.94
C GLU A 419 -5.99 2.68 12.02
N PHE A 420 -5.61 3.86 12.53
CA PHE A 420 -6.42 4.65 13.47
C PHE A 420 -7.52 5.48 12.80
N GLN A 421 -7.90 5.14 11.56
CA GLN A 421 -9.00 5.73 10.79
C GLN A 421 -8.79 7.22 10.45
N PHE A 422 -7.55 7.71 10.41
CA PHE A 422 -7.20 9.01 9.86
C PHE A 422 -6.73 8.82 8.41
N HIS A 423 -7.66 8.96 7.46
CA HIS A 423 -7.40 8.70 6.05
C HIS A 423 -6.66 9.84 5.34
N ASP A 424 -6.91 11.09 5.77
CA ASP A 424 -6.22 12.27 5.26
C ASP A 424 -6.17 13.35 6.35
N ALA A 425 -5.07 13.39 7.09
CA ALA A 425 -4.87 14.34 8.18
C ALA A 425 -4.74 15.80 7.70
N TYR A 426 -4.48 16.03 6.41
CA TYR A 426 -4.20 17.35 5.84
C TYR A 426 -5.33 17.85 4.93
N LYS A 427 -6.41 17.09 4.76
CA LYS A 427 -7.52 17.40 3.85
C LYS A 427 -7.99 18.86 3.90
N THR A 428 -8.27 19.38 5.09
CA THR A 428 -8.77 20.75 5.28
C THR A 428 -7.72 21.81 4.98
N ILE A 429 -6.44 21.49 5.24
CA ILE A 429 -5.30 22.35 4.93
C ILE A 429 -5.10 22.41 3.42
N LYS A 430 -5.01 21.24 2.76
CA LYS A 430 -4.87 21.14 1.29
C LYS A 430 -5.96 21.90 0.56
N GLN A 431 -7.22 21.74 0.97
CA GLN A 431 -8.35 22.45 0.35
C GLN A 431 -8.17 23.98 0.44
N ARG A 432 -7.88 24.49 1.65
CA ARG A 432 -7.68 25.93 1.87
C ARG A 432 -6.51 26.48 1.07
N GLU A 433 -5.40 25.76 1.02
CA GLU A 433 -4.20 26.17 0.29
C GLU A 433 -4.42 26.16 -1.22
N ASN A 434 -5.13 25.16 -1.75
CA ASN A 434 -5.51 25.06 -3.15
C ASN A 434 -6.39 26.24 -3.57
N GLU A 435 -7.49 26.49 -2.84
CA GLU A 435 -8.42 27.60 -3.12
C GLU A 435 -7.70 28.95 -3.14
N ALA A 436 -6.85 29.17 -2.16
CA ALA A 436 -6.14 30.42 -1.99
C ALA A 436 -5.04 30.64 -3.04
N SER A 437 -4.40 29.57 -3.51
CA SER A 437 -3.42 29.62 -4.60
C SER A 437 -4.09 29.81 -5.96
N LEU A 438 -5.24 29.14 -6.20
CA LEU A 438 -6.01 29.28 -7.43
C LEU A 438 -6.53 30.71 -7.62
N ALA A 439 -6.92 31.38 -6.53
CA ALA A 439 -7.39 32.76 -6.56
C ALA A 439 -6.36 33.76 -7.14
N VAL A 440 -5.07 33.44 -7.07
CA VAL A 440 -3.98 34.33 -7.55
C VAL A 440 -3.28 33.81 -8.81
N LEU A 441 -3.69 32.65 -9.33
CA LEU A 441 -3.04 32.01 -10.47
C LEU A 441 -3.10 32.88 -11.74
N SER A 442 -4.25 33.51 -12.02
CA SER A 442 -4.42 34.34 -13.21
C SER A 442 -3.40 35.48 -13.27
N ASP A 443 -3.11 36.12 -12.14
CA ASP A 443 -2.16 37.23 -12.05
C ASP A 443 -0.73 36.76 -12.32
N LEU A 444 -0.36 35.59 -11.79
CA LEU A 444 0.94 34.97 -12.05
C LEU A 444 1.10 34.60 -13.53
N LEU A 445 0.07 34.03 -14.15
CA LEU A 445 0.12 33.65 -15.56
C LEU A 445 0.26 34.87 -16.49
N MET A 446 -0.42 35.97 -16.20
CA MET A 446 -0.27 37.24 -16.93
C MET A 446 1.14 37.80 -16.80
N GLU A 447 1.71 37.74 -15.60
CA GLU A 447 3.08 38.19 -15.33
C GLU A 447 4.09 37.37 -16.14
N LEU A 448 4.00 36.04 -16.08
CA LEU A 448 4.89 35.14 -16.83
C LEU A 448 4.78 35.35 -18.34
N ASP A 449 3.58 35.58 -18.87
CA ASP A 449 3.36 35.82 -20.30
C ASP A 449 3.95 37.14 -20.79
N SER A 450 4.19 38.10 -19.90
CA SER A 450 4.86 39.36 -20.23
C SER A 450 6.39 39.23 -20.37
N MET A 451 6.97 38.10 -19.92
CA MET A 451 8.41 37.85 -19.94
C MET A 451 8.89 37.28 -21.29
N SER A 452 10.17 37.47 -21.60
CA SER A 452 10.83 36.77 -22.72
C SER A 452 10.88 35.26 -22.46
N GLU A 453 11.04 34.45 -23.50
CA GLU A 453 11.06 32.97 -23.37
C GLU A 453 12.12 32.47 -22.38
N GLU A 454 13.33 33.05 -22.43
CA GLU A 454 14.41 32.73 -21.49
C GLU A 454 14.10 33.17 -20.05
N ALA A 455 13.63 34.41 -19.86
CA ALA A 455 13.29 34.93 -18.54
C ALA A 455 12.12 34.17 -17.91
N ARG A 456 11.12 33.79 -18.74
CA ARG A 456 9.97 32.99 -18.32
C ARG A 456 10.40 31.60 -17.88
N LEU A 457 11.25 30.91 -18.64
CA LEU A 457 11.75 29.59 -18.25
C LEU A 457 12.52 29.65 -16.93
N HIS A 458 13.33 30.69 -16.73
CA HIS A 458 14.03 30.89 -15.47
C HIS A 458 13.07 31.13 -14.30
N ALA A 459 12.11 32.05 -14.46
CA ALA A 459 11.10 32.35 -13.45
C ALA A 459 10.20 31.15 -13.10
N LEU A 460 9.93 30.27 -14.06
CA LEU A 460 9.18 29.03 -13.83
C LEU A 460 9.96 28.07 -12.91
N ILE A 461 11.26 27.89 -13.14
CA ILE A 461 12.08 27.01 -12.28
C ILE A 461 12.27 27.61 -10.89
N GLU A 462 12.53 28.92 -10.79
CA GLU A 462 12.53 29.62 -9.49
C GLU A 462 11.17 29.49 -8.80
N GLY A 463 10.08 29.53 -9.58
CA GLY A 463 8.71 29.38 -9.10
C GLY A 463 8.45 28.01 -8.47
N VAL A 464 8.86 26.92 -9.13
CA VAL A 464 8.78 25.55 -8.58
C VAL A 464 9.58 25.45 -7.28
N LEU A 465 10.83 25.93 -7.27
CA LEU A 465 11.68 25.90 -6.06
C LEU A 465 11.10 26.73 -4.92
N ALA A 466 10.52 27.89 -5.22
CA ALA A 466 9.89 28.76 -4.23
C ALA A 466 8.64 28.10 -3.66
N ALA A 467 7.81 27.53 -4.51
CA ALA A 467 6.55 26.92 -4.11
C ALA A 467 6.75 25.71 -3.18
N ASN A 468 7.79 24.90 -3.41
CA ASN A 468 8.14 23.76 -2.56
C ASN A 468 8.69 24.15 -1.16
N ILE A 469 9.10 25.41 -0.93
CA ILE A 469 9.43 25.90 0.43
C ILE A 469 8.17 26.10 1.27
N PHE A 470 7.04 26.39 0.63
CA PHE A 470 5.86 26.88 1.30
C PHE A 470 4.90 25.76 1.71
N ASP A 471 5.14 25.17 2.87
CA ASP A 471 4.10 24.44 3.62
C ASP A 471 3.28 25.45 4.42
N TRP A 472 2.07 25.84 3.95
CA TRP A 472 1.26 26.87 4.63
C TRP A 472 0.67 26.38 5.96
N GLY A 473 0.82 25.10 6.28
CA GLY A 473 0.54 24.52 7.59
C GLY A 473 1.67 24.70 8.61
N SER A 474 2.82 25.23 8.22
CA SER A 474 3.97 25.45 9.13
C SER A 474 3.88 26.79 9.86
N ARG A 475 4.33 26.85 11.13
CA ARG A 475 4.39 28.11 11.92
C ARG A 475 5.13 29.23 11.19
N ALA A 476 6.20 28.89 10.46
CA ALA A 476 6.99 29.84 9.68
C ALA A 476 6.18 30.46 8.52
N CYS A 477 5.28 29.71 7.87
CA CYS A 477 4.39 30.27 6.86
C CYS A 477 3.21 31.05 7.45
N VAL A 478 2.74 30.68 8.65
CA VAL A 478 1.72 31.43 9.38
C VAL A 478 2.18 32.87 9.68
N ASP A 479 3.43 33.04 10.09
CA ASP A 479 4.01 34.36 10.36
C ASP A 479 4.08 35.24 9.10
N LEU A 480 4.29 34.64 7.93
CA LEU A 480 4.33 35.36 6.64
C LEU A 480 2.98 35.96 6.25
N TYR A 481 1.83 35.46 6.75
CA TYR A 481 0.53 36.08 6.52
C TYR A 481 0.40 37.47 7.12
N HIS A 482 1.22 37.80 8.13
CA HIS A 482 1.27 39.15 8.67
C HIS A 482 2.04 40.12 7.77
N GLU A 483 2.76 39.61 6.76
CA GLU A 483 3.66 40.39 5.92
C GLU A 483 3.13 40.67 4.50
N GLY A 484 2.09 39.96 4.02
CA GLY A 484 1.51 40.23 2.69
C GLY A 484 0.47 39.22 2.21
N THR A 485 -0.01 39.42 0.98
CA THR A 485 -0.86 38.47 0.26
C THR A 485 -0.06 37.26 -0.23
N ILE A 486 -0.74 36.15 -0.51
CA ILE A 486 -0.13 34.90 -0.98
C ILE A 486 0.78 35.09 -2.18
N ILE A 487 0.33 35.87 -3.17
CA ILE A 487 1.10 36.13 -4.39
C ILE A 487 2.34 36.99 -4.10
N GLU A 488 2.27 37.92 -3.15
CA GLU A 488 3.42 38.72 -2.73
C GLU A 488 4.45 37.86 -2.03
N ILE A 489 4.02 36.99 -1.12
CA ILE A 489 4.89 36.04 -0.41
C ILE A 489 5.58 35.09 -1.41
N TYR A 490 4.83 34.52 -2.35
CA TYR A 490 5.36 33.69 -3.42
C TYR A 490 6.40 34.44 -4.26
N ARG A 491 6.10 35.67 -4.72
CA ARG A 491 7.03 36.51 -5.48
C ARG A 491 8.29 36.83 -4.68
N MET A 492 8.14 37.15 -3.40
CA MET A 492 9.27 37.43 -2.52
C MET A 492 10.21 36.23 -2.40
N SER A 493 9.67 35.02 -2.23
CA SER A 493 10.51 33.82 -2.18
C SER A 493 11.11 33.44 -3.53
N ARG A 494 10.35 33.57 -4.64
CA ARG A 494 10.89 33.39 -5.98
C ARG A 494 12.08 34.31 -6.24
N ASN A 495 11.98 35.59 -5.87
CA ASN A 495 13.05 36.56 -6.02
C ASN A 495 14.26 36.31 -5.09
N LYS A 496 14.09 35.54 -4.01
CA LYS A 496 15.18 35.12 -3.12
C LYS A 496 16.00 33.95 -3.70
N MET A 497 15.51 33.26 -4.74
CA MET A 497 16.19 32.14 -5.40
C MET A 497 17.33 32.60 -6.32
N GLN A 498 18.36 33.25 -5.77
CA GLN A 498 19.46 33.76 -6.58
C GLN A 498 20.45 32.65 -6.98
N ARG A 499 20.82 32.64 -8.27
CA ARG A 499 21.86 31.77 -8.83
C ARG A 499 23.29 32.25 -8.48
N PRO A 500 24.30 31.36 -8.40
CA PRO A 500 24.14 29.91 -8.38
C PRO A 500 23.37 29.55 -7.12
N TRP A 501 22.37 28.66 -7.23
CA TRP A 501 21.50 28.34 -6.10
C TRP A 501 22.35 27.73 -4.96
N ARG A 502 22.82 28.59 -4.06
CA ARG A 502 23.83 28.32 -3.03
C ARG A 502 23.15 28.25 -1.67
N ALA A 503 23.44 27.21 -0.91
CA ALA A 503 23.30 27.25 0.53
C ALA A 503 24.32 28.26 1.09
N SER A 504 23.86 29.38 1.63
CA SER A 504 24.71 30.25 2.43
C SER A 504 25.13 29.51 3.70
N GLU A 505 26.42 29.13 3.77
CA GLU A 505 27.16 28.70 4.95
C GLU A 505 26.53 27.62 5.85
N ILE A 506 26.66 26.34 5.47
CA ILE A 506 26.66 25.24 6.46
C ILE A 506 27.95 24.44 6.27
N LYS A 507 28.89 24.66 7.21
CA LYS A 507 30.07 23.82 7.39
C LYS A 507 29.63 22.49 8.01
N MET A 508 30.26 21.42 7.53
CA MET A 508 30.32 20.06 8.09
C MET A 508 29.29 19.06 7.51
N TYR A 509 29.84 18.12 6.75
CA TYR A 509 29.25 17.01 5.99
C TYR A 509 28.77 17.36 4.56
N CYS A 510 29.28 16.58 3.61
CA CYS A 510 29.30 16.80 2.16
C CYS A 510 27.90 17.06 1.56
N ILE A 511 27.60 18.32 1.21
CA ILE A 511 26.43 18.68 0.40
C ILE A 511 26.96 19.03 -0.99
N TYR A 512 26.68 18.18 -1.99
CA TYR A 512 26.92 18.49 -3.40
C TYR A 512 25.76 19.36 -3.90
N ILE A 513 26.02 20.65 -4.03
CA ILE A 513 25.11 21.59 -4.70
C ILE A 513 25.34 21.43 -6.21
N VAL A 514 24.27 21.17 -6.97
CA VAL A 514 24.31 21.08 -8.44
C VAL A 514 23.27 22.03 -9.02
N ASP A 515 23.73 22.98 -9.86
CA ASP A 515 22.92 23.94 -10.62
C ASP A 515 23.22 23.74 -12.11
N ASP A 516 22.45 22.85 -12.75
CA ASP A 516 22.55 22.62 -14.20
C ASP A 516 21.41 23.31 -14.98
N PHE A 517 20.90 24.44 -14.47
CA PHE A 517 19.85 25.19 -15.17
C PHE A 517 20.26 25.59 -16.58
N ASP A 518 21.54 25.96 -16.79
CA ASP A 518 22.01 26.35 -18.12
C ASP A 518 21.96 25.17 -19.11
N MET A 519 22.21 23.93 -18.65
CA MET A 519 22.07 22.74 -19.50
C MET A 519 20.61 22.48 -19.86
N PHE A 520 19.70 22.63 -18.90
CA PHE A 520 18.27 22.51 -19.14
C PHE A 520 17.74 23.60 -20.07
N LYS A 521 18.18 24.84 -19.85
CA LYS A 521 17.87 25.97 -20.71
C LYS A 521 18.34 25.71 -22.13
N GLU A 522 19.56 25.22 -22.34
CA GLU A 522 20.04 24.86 -23.67
C GLU A 522 19.22 23.72 -24.28
N ARG A 523 18.84 22.70 -23.52
CA ARG A 523 17.98 21.60 -23.99
C ARG A 523 16.58 22.07 -24.39
N MET A 524 16.05 23.08 -23.69
CA MET A 524 14.71 23.63 -23.89
C MET A 524 14.68 24.71 -24.98
N LEU A 525 15.64 25.62 -25.01
CA LEU A 525 15.62 26.81 -25.89
C LEU A 525 16.64 26.72 -27.03
N GLY A 526 17.67 25.88 -26.90
CA GLY A 526 18.77 25.76 -27.84
C GLY A 526 19.92 26.71 -27.57
N SER A 527 20.96 26.59 -28.39
CA SER A 527 22.08 27.53 -28.45
C SER A 527 22.18 28.16 -29.85
N GLY A 528 22.14 29.50 -29.92
CA GLY A 528 22.12 30.24 -31.18
C GLY A 528 20.82 30.07 -31.97
N ASP A 529 20.91 29.88 -33.30
CA ASP A 529 19.73 29.78 -34.19
C ASP A 529 19.10 28.36 -34.24
N LYS A 530 19.66 27.38 -33.52
CA LYS A 530 19.17 25.99 -33.54
C LYS A 530 18.15 25.75 -32.44
N LYS A 531 16.86 25.81 -32.79
CA LYS A 531 15.79 25.40 -31.87
C LYS A 531 15.75 23.86 -31.71
N PRO A 532 15.86 23.33 -30.48
CA PRO A 532 15.76 21.90 -30.23
C PRO A 532 14.31 21.44 -30.41
N SER A 533 14.13 20.14 -30.71
CA SER A 533 12.79 19.55 -30.74
C SER A 533 12.20 19.54 -29.33
N ALA A 534 10.91 19.87 -29.23
CA ALA A 534 10.15 19.68 -28.01
C ALA A 534 10.21 18.22 -27.57
N HIS A 535 10.17 17.99 -26.26
CA HIS A 535 9.96 16.67 -25.69
C HIS A 535 8.59 16.15 -26.13
N LYS A 536 8.49 14.86 -26.41
CA LYS A 536 7.24 14.22 -26.81
C LYS A 536 6.27 14.16 -25.64
N ARG A 537 6.74 13.68 -24.49
CA ARG A 537 5.93 13.55 -23.27
C ARG A 537 6.76 13.74 -22.02
N ALA A 538 6.29 14.61 -21.14
CA ALA A 538 6.86 14.88 -19.84
C ALA A 538 6.01 14.25 -18.74
N LEU A 539 6.65 13.51 -17.83
CA LEU A 539 6.05 13.08 -16.57
C LEU A 539 6.46 14.05 -15.47
N LEU A 540 5.51 14.71 -14.85
CA LEU A 540 5.70 15.66 -13.74
C LEU A 540 5.20 15.02 -12.46
N PHE A 541 6.11 14.48 -11.65
CA PHE A 541 5.81 13.96 -10.32
C PHE A 541 5.68 15.14 -9.38
N VAL A 542 4.45 15.44 -8.97
CA VAL A 542 4.12 16.56 -8.09
C VAL A 542 4.24 16.15 -6.62
N ASP A 543 4.65 17.09 -5.76
CA ASP A 543 4.84 16.93 -4.31
C ASP A 543 3.59 17.45 -3.57
N ASN A 544 3.56 18.73 -3.19
CA ASN A 544 2.55 19.26 -2.28
C ASN A 544 1.31 19.86 -2.98
N SER A 545 0.22 19.94 -2.23
CA SER A 545 -0.93 20.78 -2.59
C SER A 545 -0.61 22.27 -2.44
N GLY A 546 -1.56 23.12 -2.83
CA GLY A 546 -1.47 24.57 -2.64
C GLY A 546 -0.55 25.23 -3.64
N ALA A 547 0.32 26.12 -3.14
CA ALA A 547 1.19 26.93 -3.99
C ALA A 547 2.12 26.07 -4.85
N ASP A 548 2.55 24.92 -4.35
CA ASP A 548 3.45 24.00 -5.02
C ASP A 548 2.88 23.53 -6.37
N VAL A 549 1.79 22.76 -6.33
CA VAL A 549 1.12 22.32 -7.55
C VAL A 549 0.53 23.49 -8.36
N VAL A 550 -0.10 24.48 -7.72
CA VAL A 550 -0.87 25.53 -8.43
C VAL A 550 0.00 26.62 -9.02
N LEU A 551 1.00 27.12 -8.28
CA LEU A 551 1.84 28.26 -8.67
C LEU A 551 3.24 27.83 -9.13
N GLY A 552 3.66 26.60 -8.85
CA GLY A 552 4.91 26.01 -9.35
C GLY A 552 4.67 25.10 -10.54
N MET A 553 4.13 23.91 -10.29
CA MET A 553 4.11 22.82 -11.26
C MET A 553 3.12 23.02 -12.41
N LEU A 554 1.92 23.58 -12.18
CA LEU A 554 0.96 23.88 -13.26
C LEU A 554 1.46 24.94 -14.26
N PRO A 555 2.08 26.06 -13.83
CA PRO A 555 2.73 26.99 -14.75
C PRO A 555 3.87 26.36 -15.57
N LEU A 556 4.64 25.45 -14.98
CA LEU A 556 5.68 24.70 -15.71
C LEU A 556 5.07 23.73 -16.73
N ALA A 557 4.04 22.98 -16.33
CA ALA A 557 3.25 22.12 -17.22
C ALA A 557 2.68 22.91 -18.40
N ARG A 558 2.12 24.09 -18.13
CA ARG A 558 1.59 25.02 -19.14
C ARG A 558 2.65 25.43 -20.17
N GLU A 559 3.89 25.70 -19.75
CA GLU A 559 4.97 26.07 -20.68
C GLU A 559 5.42 24.87 -21.53
N LEU A 560 5.40 23.65 -20.99
CA LEU A 560 5.65 22.42 -21.76
C LEU A 560 4.55 22.19 -22.81
N LEU A 561 3.28 22.33 -22.41
CA LEU A 561 2.12 22.23 -23.33
C LEU A 561 2.20 23.29 -24.44
N ARG A 562 2.56 24.54 -24.10
CA ARG A 562 2.76 25.63 -25.07
C ARG A 562 3.81 25.29 -26.12
N ARG A 563 4.82 24.49 -25.76
CA ARG A 563 5.90 24.04 -26.66
C ARG A 563 5.53 22.75 -27.43
N GLY A 564 4.34 22.19 -27.22
CA GLY A 564 3.87 20.97 -27.89
C GLY A 564 4.33 19.68 -27.23
N THR A 565 4.69 19.70 -25.95
CA THR A 565 4.95 18.50 -25.15
C THR A 565 3.67 17.99 -24.51
N GLU A 566 3.37 16.69 -24.64
CA GLU A 566 2.31 16.06 -23.84
C GLU A 566 2.70 16.05 -22.37
N VAL A 567 1.79 16.38 -21.45
CA VAL A 567 2.12 16.43 -20.02
C VAL A 567 1.27 15.43 -19.26
N VAL A 568 1.91 14.65 -18.40
CA VAL A 568 1.25 13.78 -17.41
C VAL A 568 1.63 14.27 -16.03
N LEU A 569 0.65 14.74 -15.25
CA LEU A 569 0.82 15.01 -13.84
C LEU A 569 0.71 13.70 -13.07
N VAL A 570 1.74 13.36 -12.30
CA VAL A 570 1.85 12.10 -11.58
C VAL A 570 1.78 12.39 -10.08
N ALA A 571 0.75 11.88 -9.40
CA ALA A 571 0.46 12.18 -8.01
C ALA A 571 0.22 10.92 -7.17
N ASN A 572 0.15 11.07 -5.85
CA ASN A 572 -0.07 9.94 -4.95
C ASN A 572 -1.43 9.27 -5.16
N SER A 573 -1.47 7.95 -5.01
CA SER A 573 -2.73 7.18 -4.97
C SER A 573 -3.47 7.38 -3.65
N LEU A 574 -2.74 7.49 -2.53
CA LEU A 574 -3.29 7.71 -1.21
C LEU A 574 -2.71 8.97 -0.56
N PRO A 575 -3.47 9.67 0.30
CA PRO A 575 -2.95 10.81 1.05
C PRO A 575 -1.72 10.44 1.88
N ALA A 576 -0.74 11.34 1.88
CA ALA A 576 0.46 11.29 2.71
C ALA A 576 0.92 12.73 2.94
N LEU A 577 1.01 13.18 4.19
CA LEU A 577 1.22 14.62 4.48
C LEU A 577 0.24 15.51 3.69
N ASN A 578 0.70 16.68 3.26
CA ASN A 578 0.00 17.61 2.37
C ASN A 578 0.25 17.32 0.88
N ASP A 579 0.79 16.16 0.52
CA ASP A 579 0.98 15.77 -0.86
C ASP A 579 -0.35 15.78 -1.63
N VAL A 580 -0.31 16.25 -2.86
CA VAL A 580 -1.49 16.20 -3.74
C VAL A 580 -1.70 14.78 -4.26
N THR A 581 -2.95 14.34 -4.31
CA THR A 581 -3.34 13.03 -4.83
C THR A 581 -3.87 13.09 -6.25
N ALA A 582 -3.81 11.97 -6.98
CA ALA A 582 -4.37 11.87 -8.33
C ALA A 582 -5.89 12.08 -8.38
N MET A 583 -6.59 11.84 -7.27
CA MET A 583 -8.03 12.12 -7.14
C MET A 583 -8.33 13.61 -6.96
N GLU A 584 -7.39 14.41 -6.44
CA GLU A 584 -7.57 15.85 -6.21
C GLU A 584 -7.17 16.69 -7.43
N LEU A 585 -6.17 16.23 -8.19
CA LEU A 585 -5.63 16.96 -9.35
C LEU A 585 -6.68 17.35 -10.41
N PRO A 586 -7.65 16.52 -10.81
CA PRO A 586 -8.64 16.89 -11.82
C PRO A 586 -9.44 18.15 -11.47
N GLU A 587 -9.83 18.31 -10.20
CA GLU A 587 -10.56 19.50 -9.73
C GLU A 587 -9.66 20.75 -9.74
N ILE A 588 -8.41 20.61 -9.29
CA ILE A 588 -7.41 21.70 -9.32
C ILE A 588 -7.14 22.14 -10.77
N VAL A 589 -6.98 21.19 -11.69
CA VAL A 589 -6.77 21.46 -13.12
C VAL A 589 -8.01 22.11 -13.73
N ALA A 590 -9.21 21.66 -13.38
CA ALA A 590 -10.46 22.24 -13.84
C ALA A 590 -10.61 23.71 -13.42
N GLU A 591 -10.27 24.05 -12.17
CA GLU A 591 -10.31 25.43 -11.70
C GLU A 591 -9.24 26.28 -12.39
N ALA A 592 -8.01 25.77 -12.50
CA ALA A 592 -6.93 26.46 -13.21
C ALA A 592 -7.26 26.71 -14.69
N ALA A 593 -7.96 25.78 -15.35
CA ALA A 593 -8.38 25.88 -16.74
C ALA A 593 -9.38 27.02 -17.00
N LYS A 594 -10.15 27.45 -15.99
CA LYS A 594 -11.02 28.64 -16.11
C LYS A 594 -10.23 29.92 -16.38
N HIS A 595 -8.97 29.95 -15.95
CA HIS A 595 -8.07 31.10 -16.08
C HIS A 595 -7.04 30.93 -17.21
N CYS A 596 -7.01 29.79 -17.92
CA CYS A 596 -6.00 29.52 -18.92
C CYS A 596 -6.48 28.61 -20.07
N ASP A 597 -6.59 29.19 -21.26
CA ASP A 597 -6.97 28.47 -22.49
C ASP A 597 -6.02 27.31 -22.86
N ILE A 598 -4.72 27.43 -22.56
CA ILE A 598 -3.74 26.37 -22.85
C ILE A 598 -4.02 25.14 -21.97
N LEU A 599 -4.23 25.36 -20.67
CA LEU A 599 -4.57 24.29 -19.73
C LEU A 599 -5.94 23.70 -20.06
N ARG A 600 -6.93 24.53 -20.37
CA ARG A 600 -8.28 24.07 -20.76
C ARG A 600 -8.23 23.13 -21.97
N LYS A 601 -7.66 23.59 -23.09
CA LYS A 601 -7.59 22.79 -24.32
C LYS A 601 -6.77 21.51 -24.14
N ALA A 602 -5.70 21.56 -23.34
CA ALA A 602 -4.90 20.38 -23.06
C ALA A 602 -5.64 19.37 -22.16
N ALA A 603 -6.36 19.85 -21.15
CA ALA A 603 -7.16 19.02 -20.26
C ALA A 603 -8.36 18.38 -20.98
N GLU A 604 -9.00 19.10 -21.90
CA GLU A 604 -10.01 18.54 -22.82
C GLU A 604 -9.40 17.46 -23.71
N ALA A 605 -8.24 17.73 -24.34
CA ALA A 605 -7.54 16.76 -25.18
C ALA A 605 -7.05 15.51 -24.41
N GLY A 606 -6.76 15.65 -23.12
CA GLY A 606 -6.37 14.56 -22.22
C GLY A 606 -7.55 13.86 -21.51
N GLY A 607 -8.79 14.29 -21.76
CA GLY A 607 -9.99 13.67 -21.17
C GLY A 607 -10.27 14.03 -19.70
N LEU A 608 -9.58 15.04 -19.15
CA LEU A 608 -9.81 15.51 -17.77
C LEU A 608 -11.05 16.40 -17.65
N LEU A 609 -11.42 17.09 -18.74
CA LEU A 609 -12.61 17.94 -18.82
C LEU A 609 -13.54 17.40 -19.91
N MET A 610 -14.83 17.25 -19.59
CA MET A 610 -15.85 16.97 -20.59
C MET A 610 -16.46 18.27 -21.10
N ASP A 611 -16.55 18.40 -22.42
CA ASP A 611 -17.06 19.58 -23.09
C ASP A 611 -18.59 19.68 -22.89
N ALA A 612 -19.03 20.42 -21.88
CA ALA A 612 -20.46 20.50 -21.52
C ALA A 612 -21.29 21.37 -22.49
N MET A 613 -20.68 22.06 -23.47
CA MET A 613 -21.39 22.96 -24.39
C MET A 613 -20.64 23.18 -25.72
N ILE A 614 -20.89 22.33 -26.72
CA ILE A 614 -20.83 22.75 -28.13
C ILE A 614 -22.27 22.76 -28.68
N PRO A 615 -22.91 23.92 -28.88
CA PRO A 615 -24.06 24.02 -29.75
C PRO A 615 -23.66 23.56 -31.16
N ILE A 616 -24.50 22.77 -31.82
CA ILE A 616 -24.28 22.14 -33.15
C ILE A 616 -24.22 23.16 -34.31
N GLN A 617 -23.67 24.37 -34.10
CA GLN A 617 -23.53 25.40 -35.12
C GLN A 617 -22.19 26.13 -35.00
N ASP A 618 -21.08 25.41 -35.22
CA ASP A 618 -19.89 25.91 -35.94
C ASP A 618 -18.76 24.86 -35.94
N ALA A 619 -19.05 23.65 -36.45
CA ALA A 619 -18.05 22.61 -36.70
C ALA A 619 -17.17 22.92 -37.94
N SER A 620 -16.84 24.19 -38.16
CA SER A 620 -15.94 24.62 -39.22
C SER A 620 -15.14 25.85 -38.79
N LYS A 621 -14.10 25.63 -37.97
CA LYS A 621 -12.77 26.26 -38.11
C LYS A 621 -11.81 25.75 -37.03
N GLU A 622 -10.69 25.20 -37.50
CA GLU A 622 -9.44 24.88 -36.79
C GLU A 622 -9.46 23.69 -35.81
N ASN A 623 -9.24 22.49 -36.36
CA ASN A 623 -8.58 21.38 -35.66
C ASN A 623 -7.15 21.81 -35.25
N SER A 624 -7.03 22.60 -34.19
CA SER A 624 -5.79 22.71 -33.44
C SER A 624 -5.66 21.42 -32.64
N SER A 625 -4.78 20.50 -33.06
CA SER A 625 -4.42 19.31 -32.29
C SER A 625 -3.67 19.73 -31.02
N SER A 626 -4.40 20.17 -30.00
CA SER A 626 -3.81 20.50 -28.70
C SER A 626 -3.24 19.24 -28.08
N VAL A 627 -2.04 19.36 -27.52
CA VAL A 627 -1.38 18.24 -26.84
C VAL A 627 -2.09 17.94 -25.51
N PRO A 628 -2.27 16.67 -25.14
CA PRO A 628 -3.00 16.28 -23.94
C PRO A 628 -2.25 16.64 -22.64
N LEU A 629 -3.04 17.05 -21.64
CA LEU A 629 -2.69 17.07 -20.22
C LEU A 629 -3.47 15.95 -19.53
N MET A 630 -2.75 15.00 -18.94
CA MET A 630 -3.31 13.82 -18.25
C MET A 630 -2.93 13.84 -16.77
N VAL A 631 -3.68 13.11 -15.96
CA VAL A 631 -3.38 12.83 -14.55
C VAL A 631 -3.26 11.32 -14.39
N VAL A 632 -2.24 10.85 -13.68
CA VAL A 632 -2.00 9.44 -13.40
C VAL A 632 -1.61 9.26 -11.95
N GLU A 633 -2.15 8.23 -11.30
CA GLU A 633 -1.74 7.86 -9.94
C GLU A 633 -0.42 7.10 -9.94
N ASN A 634 0.42 7.29 -8.92
CA ASN A 634 1.75 6.66 -8.85
C ASN A 634 1.77 5.30 -8.11
N GLY A 635 0.69 4.93 -7.43
CA GLY A 635 0.60 3.69 -6.64
C GLY A 635 1.07 3.82 -5.19
N CYS A 636 1.48 5.01 -4.74
CA CYS A 636 2.08 5.25 -3.43
C CYS A 636 1.12 5.96 -2.46
N GLY A 637 1.31 5.67 -1.17
CA GLY A 637 0.65 6.34 -0.03
C GLY A 637 1.66 6.85 1.00
N SER A 638 2.81 7.33 0.51
CA SER A 638 3.97 7.81 1.24
C SER A 638 4.52 9.07 0.54
N PRO A 639 5.16 10.01 1.26
CA PRO A 639 5.81 11.17 0.63
C PRO A 639 7.07 10.81 -0.17
N CYS A 640 7.52 9.55 -0.10
CA CYS A 640 8.63 9.02 -0.88
C CYS A 640 8.12 8.05 -1.96
N ILE A 641 8.90 7.87 -3.03
CA ILE A 641 8.54 6.96 -4.13
C ILE A 641 9.66 5.95 -4.43
N ASP A 642 9.28 4.69 -4.57
CA ASP A 642 10.15 3.60 -4.99
C ASP A 642 9.80 3.19 -6.43
N PHE A 643 10.65 3.53 -7.40
CA PHE A 643 10.44 3.22 -8.82
C PHE A 643 10.52 1.73 -9.17
N ARG A 644 10.79 0.84 -8.20
CA ARG A 644 10.57 -0.61 -8.37
C ARG A 644 9.09 -0.99 -8.27
N GLN A 645 8.27 -0.09 -7.75
CA GLN A 645 6.90 -0.33 -7.33
C GLN A 645 6.02 0.90 -7.62
N VAL A 646 5.61 1.05 -8.88
CA VAL A 646 4.71 2.11 -9.35
C VAL A 646 3.42 1.54 -9.91
N SER A 647 2.32 2.29 -9.96
CA SER A 647 1.08 1.82 -10.59
C SER A 647 1.29 1.37 -12.04
N SER A 648 0.48 0.42 -12.50
CA SER A 648 0.44 0.02 -13.92
C SER A 648 0.13 1.18 -14.85
N GLU A 649 -0.74 2.11 -14.45
CA GLU A 649 -1.08 3.30 -15.23
C GLU A 649 0.15 4.20 -15.43
N LEU A 650 0.93 4.42 -14.38
CA LEU A 650 2.18 5.20 -14.45
C LEU A 650 3.23 4.49 -15.30
N ALA A 651 3.36 3.15 -15.16
CA ALA A 651 4.26 2.37 -15.99
C ALA A 651 3.90 2.48 -17.48
N ASP A 652 2.60 2.43 -17.82
CA ASP A 652 2.12 2.59 -19.19
C ASP A 652 2.36 4.02 -19.72
N ALA A 653 2.04 5.05 -18.93
CA ALA A 653 2.27 6.44 -19.29
C ALA A 653 3.74 6.74 -19.59
N ALA A 654 4.66 6.11 -18.85
CA ALA A 654 6.11 6.28 -18.97
C ALA A 654 6.72 5.71 -20.25
N LYS A 655 6.07 4.75 -20.92
CA LYS A 655 6.63 4.13 -22.15
C LYS A 655 6.87 5.13 -23.28
N ALA A 656 6.09 6.20 -23.32
CA ALA A 656 6.19 7.26 -24.34
C ALA A 656 6.93 8.52 -23.84
N ALA A 657 7.34 8.56 -22.57
CA ALA A 657 7.96 9.73 -21.97
C ALA A 657 9.45 9.83 -22.30
N ASP A 658 9.89 11.05 -22.57
CA ASP A 658 11.29 11.42 -22.84
C ASP A 658 11.79 12.55 -21.93
N LEU A 659 10.94 13.06 -21.03
CA LEU A 659 11.30 13.95 -19.92
C LEU A 659 10.65 13.48 -18.62
N LEU A 660 11.44 13.42 -17.55
CA LEU A 660 11.00 13.15 -16.19
C LEU A 660 11.31 14.38 -15.31
N ILE A 661 10.31 14.93 -14.65
CA ILE A 661 10.46 15.97 -13.62
C ILE A 661 10.01 15.37 -12.29
N LEU A 662 10.94 15.21 -11.35
CA LEU A 662 10.72 14.60 -10.04
C LEU A 662 10.88 15.67 -8.96
N GLU A 663 9.76 16.24 -8.54
CA GLU A 663 9.72 17.39 -7.64
C GLU A 663 9.60 16.93 -6.18
N GLY A 664 10.16 17.70 -5.26
CA GLY A 664 10.03 17.49 -3.82
C GLY A 664 11.17 16.73 -3.14
N MET A 665 11.40 17.05 -1.86
CA MET A 665 12.44 16.43 -1.04
C MET A 665 12.21 14.92 -0.88
N GLY A 666 10.97 14.50 -0.62
CA GLY A 666 10.64 13.09 -0.40
C GLY A 666 10.96 12.22 -1.62
N ARG A 667 10.52 12.68 -2.80
CA ARG A 667 10.59 11.94 -4.07
C ARG A 667 11.96 12.00 -4.74
N ALA A 668 12.69 13.11 -4.62
CA ALA A 668 13.89 13.37 -5.44
C ALA A 668 15.21 13.45 -4.65
N LEU A 669 15.14 13.71 -3.35
CA LEU A 669 16.30 13.85 -2.47
C LEU A 669 16.41 12.71 -1.47
N HIS A 670 15.42 12.56 -0.58
CA HIS A 670 15.37 11.47 0.40
C HIS A 670 15.29 10.12 -0.31
N THR A 671 14.57 10.09 -1.43
CA THR A 671 14.61 8.99 -2.39
C THR A 671 15.07 9.46 -3.77
N ASN A 672 15.63 8.54 -4.55
CA ASN A 672 15.93 8.69 -5.98
C ASN A 672 16.99 9.72 -6.36
N PHE A 673 17.70 10.29 -5.40
CA PHE A 673 18.79 11.23 -5.68
C PHE A 673 19.82 10.65 -6.66
N ASN A 674 20.28 9.43 -6.36
CA ASN A 674 21.25 8.68 -7.17
C ASN A 674 20.59 7.81 -8.26
N ALA A 675 19.29 7.95 -8.49
CA ALA A 675 18.58 7.16 -9.50
C ALA A 675 18.84 7.70 -10.91
N TYR A 676 19.19 6.77 -11.81
CA TYR A 676 19.40 7.01 -13.24
C TYR A 676 18.18 6.57 -14.04
N PHE A 677 17.76 7.40 -14.99
CA PHE A 677 16.66 7.10 -15.91
C PHE A 677 17.15 7.11 -17.36
N LYS A 678 16.42 6.41 -18.23
CA LYS A 678 16.72 6.27 -19.67
C LYS A 678 16.33 7.51 -20.48
N CYS A 679 15.84 8.57 -19.84
CA CYS A 679 15.35 9.80 -20.43
C CYS A 679 15.96 11.03 -19.73
N ASP A 680 15.75 12.22 -20.29
CA ASP A 680 16.12 13.48 -19.64
C ASP A 680 15.42 13.56 -18.28
N THR A 681 16.15 13.89 -17.20
CA THR A 681 15.60 13.95 -15.85
C THR A 681 15.97 15.23 -15.13
N LEU A 682 14.96 15.86 -14.53
CA LEU A 682 15.04 17.08 -13.74
C LEU A 682 14.51 16.79 -12.33
N LYS A 683 15.26 17.14 -11.29
CA LYS A 683 14.93 16.87 -9.87
C LYS A 683 14.87 18.17 -9.06
N PRO A 684 13.82 19.02 -9.17
CA PRO A 684 13.75 20.27 -8.44
C PRO A 684 13.44 20.05 -6.96
N VAL A 685 14.30 20.58 -6.09
CA VAL A 685 14.18 20.42 -4.63
C VAL A 685 14.44 21.77 -3.94
N GLY A 686 13.47 22.23 -3.15
CA GLY A 686 13.57 23.48 -2.38
C GLY A 686 14.43 23.35 -1.11
N PRO A 687 14.90 24.47 -0.53
CA PRO A 687 15.68 24.50 0.72
C PRO A 687 14.81 24.27 1.96
N GLY A 688 14.25 23.08 2.14
CA GLY A 688 13.47 22.69 3.33
C GLY A 688 14.29 21.99 4.42
N SER A 689 15.36 21.28 4.05
CA SER A 689 16.28 20.63 4.98
C SER A 689 17.58 20.23 4.26
N LYS A 690 18.71 20.84 4.67
CA LYS A 690 20.12 20.52 4.34
C LYS A 690 20.57 20.16 2.91
N PHE A 691 19.74 20.12 1.88
CA PHE A 691 20.19 19.71 0.54
C PHE A 691 19.49 20.50 -0.57
N LEU A 692 20.24 20.81 -1.63
CA LEU A 692 19.75 21.46 -2.84
C LEU A 692 20.50 20.84 -4.03
N THR A 693 19.82 20.16 -4.94
CA THR A 693 20.49 19.54 -6.11
C THR A 693 19.51 19.35 -7.25
N LEU A 694 19.96 19.62 -8.49
CA LEU A 694 19.19 19.59 -9.72
C LEU A 694 20.02 18.94 -10.86
N PHE A 695 19.39 18.00 -11.60
CA PHE A 695 19.73 17.39 -12.91
C PHE A 695 20.62 16.13 -12.99
N ASP A 696 20.21 15.22 -13.88
CA ASP A 696 21.05 14.18 -14.49
C ASP A 696 20.62 14.03 -15.96
N MET A 697 21.44 14.51 -16.91
CA MET A 697 21.18 14.39 -18.35
C MET A 697 21.93 13.19 -18.92
N ALA A 698 21.25 12.05 -19.07
CA ALA A 698 21.75 10.95 -19.88
C ALA A 698 21.50 11.21 -21.39
N CYS A 699 22.29 12.10 -22.00
CA CYS A 699 22.28 12.27 -23.45
C CYS A 699 22.77 10.97 -24.14
N HIS A 700 21.85 10.13 -24.63
CA HIS A 700 22.15 9.13 -25.65
C HIS A 700 22.15 9.78 -27.04
N GLY A 701 23.13 10.66 -27.27
CA GLY A 701 23.51 11.12 -28.59
C GLY A 701 24.59 10.20 -29.16
N LYS A 702 24.35 9.60 -30.34
CA LYS A 702 25.42 9.01 -31.16
C LYS A 702 26.37 10.13 -31.58
N GLU A 703 27.41 10.40 -30.79
CA GLU A 703 28.53 11.21 -31.27
C GLU A 703 29.40 10.35 -32.19
N SER A 704 29.41 10.73 -33.46
CA SER A 704 30.35 10.27 -34.48
C SER A 704 31.79 10.53 -34.04
N GLU A 705 32.64 9.51 -34.16
CA GLU A 705 34.09 9.59 -33.99
C GLU A 705 34.71 10.69 -34.88
N ALA A 706 34.93 11.88 -34.34
CA ALA A 706 35.92 12.83 -34.87
C ALA A 706 36.21 13.94 -33.86
N GLY A 707 37.36 13.86 -33.18
CA GLY A 707 37.97 15.05 -32.56
C GLY A 707 38.37 14.94 -31.08
N ARG A 708 39.28 14.03 -30.73
CA ARG A 708 40.08 14.14 -29.48
C ARG A 708 41.57 14.25 -29.77
N LYS A 709 42.04 15.48 -29.90
CA LYS A 709 43.40 16.01 -29.68
C LYS A 709 43.13 17.47 -29.30
N THR A 710 43.44 18.02 -28.14
CA THR A 710 44.67 18.04 -27.33
C THR A 710 44.33 18.82 -26.04
N GLY A 711 45.02 18.57 -24.93
CA GLY A 711 45.03 19.52 -23.81
C GLY A 711 45.19 18.88 -22.43
N LYS A 712 46.45 18.62 -22.04
CA LYS A 712 46.86 18.42 -20.64
C LYS A 712 47.16 19.80 -20.02
N GLY A 713 46.85 19.95 -18.74
CA GLY A 713 47.35 20.99 -17.81
C GLY A 713 46.56 20.85 -16.50
N GLU A 714 47.13 20.26 -15.45
CA GLU A 714 47.89 20.93 -14.36
C GLU A 714 47.04 22.06 -13.71
N TYR A 715 46.70 22.04 -12.41
CA TYR A 715 47.61 22.05 -11.26
C TYR A 715 46.91 21.64 -9.94
N ILE A 716 47.70 20.97 -9.08
CA ILE A 716 47.79 20.93 -7.59
C ILE A 716 46.53 20.60 -6.79
#